data_AF-A0A1L9TP96-F1
#
_entry.id   AF-A0A1L9TP96-F1
#
_cell.length_a   1.000
_cell.length_b   1.000
_cell.length_c   1.000
_cell.angle_alpha   90.00
_cell.angle_beta   90.00
_cell.angle_gamma   90.00
#
_symmetry.space_group_name_H-M   'P 1'
#
loop_
_entity.id
_entity.type
_entity.pdbx_description
1 polymer ?
#
loop_
_entity_poly.entity_id
_entity_poly.type
_entity_poly.pdbx_seq_one_letter_code
_entity_poly.pdbx_strand_id
1 'polypeptide(L)'
;MAPITQIEYFRIPPRWLFVKITDADGNHGWGEASLEGHTEAVEGCLAAFAERFTGADADDIENVWQNGYRMGFYRGGPILMSALSGVDIALWDLKARRLGLPIYQLLGGKLRDKLKVYAWIGGDRPGDVEAQARARISQGFKAIKMNATEDLGWLDSPHALDTSVERLKTVKALGIDAGVDFHGRVHKAMAQQLAHKLAPHEPLFIEEPLLSEHPESVAVLSKLVPIPIALGERLHSRWDIKPFLESSSISILQPDICHVGGISEIRRIATMAEAYDVALAPHCPLGPIALAASLQVDAVSANFAIQEMSLGIHYNAGSADIDTYIKNPEVWEVQDGLIDLLTGPGLGIEIDEEKVRAASVNAAAWRSPHFLGPGGDHPSKRRCKERVRVTRACDNCKKKKLRCSGTLPCALCQRSRFECEYTAGYHRGKVPPVPTASHQTGDVSKASQYGEQSTNPSVNSLSPPTPQHASIDGLLHADKHTTLPSSGNSPEPHQTDLEGHYVGPASGVSFLIRVQKRLHEHISFPRTTPIFNLGDAPLPKYDPSFLIIPSKKEARALLDRYFEFTFPTHRFLHQPQVESWLEDFYHDLGASQPPKPGAMATRALLLMIFAHARLCLPSSEGSLGACVNSAVYFAASEHYLAEETGPVRLSSVQARLAQCFYLLGQSRINHCWSLFGTMARLAIAIGLHRGRRRELTGSVDFVEQECRKRVFWCIYILDNYLGAALGRPRIFHDDEIDQELPAIANDSQITTSGISPAVSSTQSIMLAPVYHAKLSKIISGILRDLYGIRRVTLQSQSVATTKYGAELAQWRKEISAFIELPSVDMMMVTYQRQYTVLNLAFYHAQILLYRSFILRDFKNLAIPAADENNHLSKSVNQNIQTCLEAAMKITSILRDLCENGRMYHTFWFTHYYAFSAIVVLYAEANSTFFQAGEQAQRHLATSGSQSSFARRYAMVLEELRREAQKCIQYKHQSATGIPSTDPQVANNINIGSNESRRMDIPGEHFNYGPASFPQPTFEGVRGGTAGVSPSLTMSNMQPEAWMENLMQDGSPGTYMSSLTSWGEFDSLALTGLGELGYLFTSNNLQTFEG
;
A
#
# COMPACT_ATOMS: atom_id res chain seq x y z
N MET A 1 -25.47 -32.99 11.80
CA MET A 1 -24.83 -31.67 11.63
C MET A 1 -25.44 -30.81 12.71
N ALA A 2 -24.62 -30.41 13.68
CA ALA A 2 -25.06 -29.82 14.93
C ALA A 2 -24.41 -28.44 15.06
N PRO A 3 -25.19 -27.37 15.29
CA PRO A 3 -24.61 -26.05 15.49
C PRO A 3 -23.84 -25.98 16.79
N ILE A 4 -22.80 -25.13 16.82
CA ILE A 4 -22.03 -24.79 18.01
C ILE A 4 -22.98 -24.16 19.04
N THR A 5 -23.07 -24.74 20.23
CA THR A 5 -23.87 -24.19 21.35
C THR A 5 -23.04 -23.38 22.32
N GLN A 6 -21.75 -23.69 22.45
CA GLN A 6 -20.88 -23.05 23.42
C GLN A 6 -19.42 -23.07 22.95
N ILE A 7 -18.71 -21.96 23.18
CA ILE A 7 -17.25 -21.85 23.11
C ILE A 7 -16.76 -21.38 24.48
N GLU A 8 -16.01 -22.23 25.19
CA GLU A 8 -15.36 -21.93 26.46
C GLU A 8 -13.86 -21.76 26.26
N TYR A 9 -13.20 -21.03 27.16
CA TYR A 9 -11.74 -20.96 27.22
C TYR A 9 -11.23 -21.02 28.67
N PHE A 10 -10.12 -21.72 28.86
CA PHE A 10 -9.54 -22.04 30.17
C PHE A 10 -8.08 -21.62 30.19
N ARG A 11 -7.80 -20.56 30.95
CA ARG A 11 -6.44 -20.16 31.30
C ARG A 11 -5.93 -21.12 32.37
N ILE A 12 -4.80 -21.79 32.14
CA ILE A 12 -4.23 -22.80 33.05
C ILE A 12 -2.71 -22.66 33.20
N PRO A 13 -2.12 -23.11 34.33
CA PRO A 13 -0.68 -23.29 34.45
C PRO A 13 -0.09 -24.18 33.33
N PRO A 14 1.19 -24.01 32.96
CA PRO A 14 2.12 -22.97 33.41
C PRO A 14 1.76 -21.58 32.86
N ARG A 15 1.26 -21.52 31.61
CA ARG A 15 0.98 -20.26 30.88
C ARG A 15 -0.01 -20.43 29.70
N TRP A 16 -0.78 -21.51 29.68
CA TRP A 16 -1.58 -21.94 28.51
C TRP A 16 -3.02 -21.40 28.51
N LEU A 17 -3.63 -21.38 27.33
CA LEU A 17 -5.03 -21.02 27.11
C LEU A 17 -5.72 -22.08 26.25
N PHE A 18 -6.40 -23.02 26.89
CA PHE A 18 -7.20 -24.04 26.21
C PHE A 18 -8.55 -23.47 25.77
N VAL A 19 -9.13 -24.07 24.74
CA VAL A 19 -10.46 -23.77 24.18
C VAL A 19 -11.26 -25.07 24.13
N LYS A 20 -12.54 -25.02 24.50
CA LYS A 20 -13.49 -26.13 24.29
C LYS A 20 -14.66 -25.62 23.46
N ILE A 21 -15.03 -26.38 22.44
CA ILE A 21 -16.25 -26.12 21.65
C ILE A 21 -17.20 -27.29 21.84
N THR A 22 -18.48 -26.98 22.11
CA THR A 22 -19.57 -27.95 22.29
C THR A 22 -20.66 -27.72 21.23
N ASP A 23 -21.22 -28.79 20.67
CA ASP A 23 -22.31 -28.74 19.69
C ASP A 23 -23.70 -28.96 20.32
N ALA A 24 -24.75 -28.94 19.51
CA ALA A 24 -26.14 -29.13 19.96
C ALA A 24 -26.50 -30.56 20.37
N ASP A 25 -25.72 -31.55 19.95
CA ASP A 25 -25.88 -32.95 20.31
C ASP A 25 -25.10 -33.29 21.61
N GLY A 26 -24.32 -32.34 22.14
CA GLY A 26 -23.49 -32.49 23.35
C GLY A 26 -22.10 -33.05 23.09
N ASN A 27 -21.71 -33.24 21.82
CA ASN A 27 -20.34 -33.58 21.47
C ASN A 27 -19.44 -32.35 21.72
N HIS A 28 -18.15 -32.58 21.95
CA HIS A 28 -17.20 -31.49 22.11
C HIS A 28 -15.83 -31.82 21.53
N GLY A 29 -15.03 -30.78 21.29
CA GLY A 29 -13.63 -30.86 20.90
C GLY A 29 -12.79 -29.79 21.59
N TRP A 30 -11.49 -30.06 21.68
CA TRP A 30 -10.50 -29.27 22.40
C TRP A 30 -9.47 -28.64 21.47
N GLY A 31 -9.10 -27.39 21.76
CA GLY A 31 -8.13 -26.59 21.01
C GLY A 31 -7.26 -25.76 21.94
N GLU A 32 -6.20 -25.14 21.41
CA GLU A 32 -5.29 -24.31 22.17
C GLU A 32 -5.04 -22.97 21.47
N ALA A 33 -5.13 -21.89 22.24
CA ALA A 33 -4.96 -20.49 21.82
C ALA A 33 -3.89 -19.79 22.67
N SER A 34 -2.90 -20.56 23.15
CA SER A 34 -1.77 -20.05 23.92
C SER A 34 -1.02 -18.98 23.12
N LEU A 35 -0.76 -17.83 23.75
CA LEU A 35 0.08 -16.75 23.24
C LEU A 35 0.63 -15.95 24.43
N GLU A 36 1.90 -16.15 24.74
CA GLU A 36 2.45 -15.82 26.04
C GLU A 36 2.63 -14.31 26.26
N GLY A 37 2.19 -13.85 27.44
CA GLY A 37 2.16 -12.44 27.82
C GLY A 37 0.92 -11.69 27.33
N HIS A 38 0.23 -12.23 26.33
CA HIS A 38 -0.88 -11.58 25.63
C HIS A 38 -2.26 -12.23 25.86
N THR A 39 -2.35 -13.20 26.79
CA THR A 39 -3.53 -14.05 27.04
C THR A 39 -4.88 -13.31 27.03
N GLU A 40 -5.02 -12.21 27.77
CA GLU A 40 -6.28 -11.43 27.86
C GLU A 40 -6.74 -10.83 26.52
N ALA A 41 -5.81 -10.52 25.60
CA ALA A 41 -6.16 -10.02 24.27
C ALA A 41 -6.71 -11.15 23.40
N VAL A 42 -6.19 -12.37 23.58
CA VAL A 42 -6.72 -13.58 22.93
C VAL A 42 -8.06 -13.96 23.54
N GLU A 43 -8.22 -13.93 24.87
CA GLU A 43 -9.51 -14.13 25.57
C GLU A 43 -10.58 -13.15 25.08
N GLY A 44 -10.25 -11.87 24.90
CA GLY A 44 -11.16 -10.87 24.32
C GLY A 44 -11.53 -11.16 22.86
N CYS A 45 -10.63 -11.75 22.09
CA CYS A 45 -10.91 -12.18 20.71
C CYS A 45 -11.74 -13.48 20.67
N LEU A 46 -11.48 -14.43 21.58
CA LEU A 46 -12.25 -15.65 21.77
C LEU A 46 -13.69 -15.36 22.21
N ALA A 47 -13.90 -14.36 23.09
CA ALA A 47 -15.23 -13.90 23.45
C ALA A 47 -16.01 -13.35 22.25
N ALA A 48 -15.36 -12.56 21.39
CA ALA A 48 -15.96 -12.06 20.14
C ALA A 48 -16.18 -13.16 19.07
N PHE A 49 -15.40 -14.25 19.12
CA PHE A 49 -15.63 -15.44 18.30
C PHE A 49 -16.75 -16.33 18.87
N ALA A 50 -16.89 -16.44 20.19
CA ALA A 50 -18.03 -17.11 20.83
C ALA A 50 -19.36 -16.44 20.47
N GLU A 51 -19.44 -15.11 20.55
CA GLU A 51 -20.61 -14.33 20.11
C GLU A 51 -20.91 -14.52 18.61
N ARG A 52 -19.88 -14.64 17.77
CA ARG A 52 -20.01 -14.77 16.31
C ARG A 52 -20.39 -16.17 15.83
N PHE A 53 -19.84 -17.21 16.44
CA PHE A 53 -19.90 -18.58 15.92
C PHE A 53 -20.86 -19.50 16.70
N THR A 54 -21.39 -19.08 17.84
CA THR A 54 -22.54 -19.77 18.45
C THR A 54 -23.71 -19.76 17.46
N GLY A 55 -24.27 -20.93 17.16
CA GLY A 55 -25.29 -21.13 16.13
C GLY A 55 -24.76 -21.44 14.72
N ALA A 56 -23.46 -21.32 14.46
CA ALA A 56 -22.84 -21.79 13.21
C ALA A 56 -22.68 -23.32 13.22
N ASP A 57 -22.69 -23.97 12.05
CA ASP A 57 -22.49 -25.42 11.96
C ASP A 57 -21.03 -25.81 12.30
N ALA A 58 -20.86 -26.75 13.22
CA ALA A 58 -19.54 -27.21 13.64
C ALA A 58 -18.78 -27.97 12.53
N ASP A 59 -19.48 -28.51 11.52
CA ASP A 59 -18.84 -29.17 10.39
C ASP A 59 -18.28 -28.18 9.35
N ASP A 60 -18.70 -26.93 9.38
CA ASP A 60 -18.35 -25.87 8.43
C ASP A 60 -17.00 -25.20 8.78
N ILE A 61 -15.99 -25.99 9.16
CA ILE A 61 -14.68 -25.54 9.66
C ILE A 61 -14.06 -24.48 8.74
N GLU A 62 -14.04 -24.69 7.42
CA GLU A 62 -13.48 -23.73 6.48
C GLU A 62 -14.29 -22.43 6.40
N ASN A 63 -15.61 -22.51 6.56
CA ASN A 63 -16.47 -21.32 6.65
C ASN A 63 -16.15 -20.53 7.92
N VAL A 64 -16.07 -21.19 9.09
CA VAL A 64 -15.67 -20.57 10.36
C VAL A 64 -14.26 -19.96 10.27
N TRP A 65 -13.29 -20.71 9.73
CA TRP A 65 -11.91 -20.26 9.55
C TRP A 65 -11.84 -18.99 8.68
N GLN A 66 -12.47 -19.02 7.51
CA GLN A 66 -12.46 -17.87 6.60
C GLN A 66 -13.21 -16.67 7.21
N ASN A 67 -14.34 -16.88 7.88
CA ASN A 67 -15.06 -15.79 8.55
C ASN A 67 -14.26 -15.19 9.71
N GLY A 68 -13.53 -16.01 10.47
CA GLY A 68 -12.61 -15.57 11.52
C GLY A 68 -11.49 -14.71 10.94
N TYR A 69 -10.83 -15.20 9.88
CA TYR A 69 -9.71 -14.55 9.24
C TYR A 69 -10.05 -13.26 8.47
N ARG A 70 -11.19 -13.21 7.75
CA ARG A 70 -11.47 -12.13 6.77
C ARG A 70 -12.64 -11.19 7.07
N MET A 71 -13.63 -11.58 7.90
CA MET A 71 -14.81 -10.71 8.14
C MET A 71 -14.55 -9.55 9.10
N GLY A 72 -13.44 -9.58 9.86
CA GLY A 72 -12.97 -8.45 10.66
C GLY A 72 -12.41 -7.27 9.87
N PHE A 73 -12.48 -7.31 8.53
CA PHE A 73 -11.83 -6.42 7.56
C PHE A 73 -10.29 -6.48 7.60
N TYR A 74 -9.68 -6.14 8.73
CA TYR A 74 -8.27 -6.38 8.99
C TYR A 74 -8.04 -7.87 9.27
N ARG A 75 -6.86 -8.39 8.88
CA ARG A 75 -6.53 -9.82 8.90
C ARG A 75 -5.19 -10.06 9.59
N GLY A 76 -4.96 -11.29 10.05
CA GLY A 76 -3.67 -11.71 10.60
C GLY A 76 -3.30 -11.04 11.92
N GLY A 77 -2.00 -11.11 12.25
CA GLY A 77 -1.45 -10.65 13.52
C GLY A 77 -1.66 -11.66 14.66
N PRO A 78 -0.79 -11.65 15.68
CA PRO A 78 -0.68 -12.75 16.64
C PRO A 78 -1.98 -13.00 17.42
N ILE A 79 -2.67 -11.93 17.86
CA ILE A 79 -3.89 -12.06 18.68
C ILE A 79 -5.02 -12.79 17.93
N LEU A 80 -5.30 -12.35 16.70
CA LEU A 80 -6.41 -12.88 15.90
C LEU A 80 -6.12 -14.32 15.47
N MET A 81 -4.91 -14.59 15.02
CA MET A 81 -4.52 -15.92 14.56
C MET A 81 -4.41 -16.93 15.70
N SER A 82 -4.03 -16.50 16.92
CA SER A 82 -4.03 -17.40 18.09
C SER A 82 -5.44 -17.77 18.55
N ALA A 83 -6.35 -16.78 18.61
CA ALA A 83 -7.77 -17.06 18.87
C ALA A 83 -8.39 -17.95 17.79
N LEU A 84 -8.01 -17.76 16.52
CA LEU A 84 -8.49 -18.58 15.40
C LEU A 84 -7.94 -20.01 15.47
N SER A 85 -6.69 -20.18 15.89
CA SER A 85 -6.06 -21.50 16.04
C SER A 85 -6.78 -22.36 17.07
N GLY A 86 -7.09 -21.80 18.26
CA GLY A 86 -7.83 -22.55 19.28
C GLY A 86 -9.25 -22.95 18.85
N VAL A 87 -9.91 -22.13 18.03
CA VAL A 87 -11.21 -22.47 17.43
C VAL A 87 -11.07 -23.55 16.36
N ASP A 88 -10.11 -23.41 15.44
CA ASP A 88 -9.88 -24.35 14.34
C ASP A 88 -9.51 -25.75 14.86
N ILE A 89 -8.56 -25.84 15.80
CA ILE A 89 -8.13 -27.10 16.41
C ILE A 89 -9.32 -27.78 17.13
N ALA A 90 -10.11 -27.02 17.90
CA ALA A 90 -11.28 -27.55 18.60
C ALA A 90 -12.38 -28.08 17.66
N LEU A 91 -12.60 -27.43 16.50
CA LEU A 91 -13.55 -27.92 15.50
C LEU A 91 -13.05 -29.17 14.77
N TRP A 92 -11.74 -29.25 14.47
CA TRP A 92 -11.14 -30.45 13.91
C TRP A 92 -11.22 -31.64 14.88
N ASP A 93 -10.90 -31.43 16.16
CA ASP A 93 -11.02 -32.44 17.21
C ASP A 93 -12.47 -32.91 17.38
N LEU A 94 -13.43 -31.99 17.48
CA LEU A 94 -14.88 -32.27 17.55
C LEU A 94 -15.35 -33.14 16.37
N LYS A 95 -15.06 -32.73 15.13
CA LYS A 95 -15.45 -33.46 13.91
C LYS A 95 -14.83 -34.86 13.88
N ALA A 96 -13.53 -34.96 14.15
CA ALA A 96 -12.80 -36.22 14.08
C ALA A 96 -13.22 -37.19 15.20
N ARG A 97 -13.46 -36.71 16.43
CA ARG A 97 -14.07 -37.52 17.52
C ARG A 97 -15.44 -38.06 17.14
N ARG A 98 -16.34 -37.23 16.60
CA ARG A 98 -17.69 -37.63 16.21
C ARG A 98 -17.71 -38.63 15.04
N LEU A 99 -16.65 -38.67 14.24
CA LEU A 99 -16.42 -39.68 13.19
C LEU A 99 -15.65 -40.93 13.68
N GLY A 100 -15.12 -40.93 14.91
CA GLY A 100 -14.32 -42.03 15.45
C GLY A 100 -12.93 -42.19 14.81
N LEU A 101 -12.37 -41.11 14.23
CA LEU A 101 -11.11 -41.13 13.49
C LEU A 101 -10.08 -40.15 14.08
N PRO A 102 -8.77 -40.41 13.99
CA PRO A 102 -7.75 -39.38 14.16
C PRO A 102 -7.79 -38.37 13.00
N ILE A 103 -7.48 -37.10 13.29
CA ILE A 103 -7.55 -36.00 12.31
C ILE A 103 -6.72 -36.28 11.03
N TYR A 104 -5.55 -36.92 11.14
CA TYR A 104 -4.69 -37.24 10.00
C TYR A 104 -5.39 -38.07 8.91
N GLN A 105 -6.40 -38.89 9.26
CA GLN A 105 -7.19 -39.63 8.27
C GLN A 105 -8.10 -38.71 7.45
N LEU A 106 -8.66 -37.66 8.08
CA LEU A 106 -9.46 -36.64 7.39
C LEU A 106 -8.60 -35.73 6.51
N LEU A 107 -7.31 -35.58 6.84
CA LEU A 107 -6.32 -34.83 6.07
C LEU A 107 -5.66 -35.62 4.91
N GLY A 108 -6.13 -36.85 4.64
CA GLY A 108 -5.70 -37.67 3.50
C GLY A 108 -5.00 -38.99 3.87
N GLY A 109 -4.78 -39.26 5.16
CA GLY A 109 -4.08 -40.46 5.64
C GLY A 109 -2.58 -40.24 5.87
N LYS A 110 -2.00 -41.12 6.71
CA LYS A 110 -0.61 -41.00 7.17
C LYS A 110 0.42 -41.36 6.08
N LEU A 111 1.53 -40.62 6.07
CA LEU A 111 2.74 -40.91 5.29
C LEU A 111 3.81 -41.68 6.10
N ARG A 112 3.61 -41.83 7.42
CA ARG A 112 4.58 -42.37 8.38
C ARG A 112 3.90 -42.89 9.64
N ASP A 113 4.48 -43.91 10.27
CA ASP A 113 3.94 -44.56 11.48
C ASP A 113 4.50 -43.99 12.80
N LYS A 114 5.69 -43.38 12.73
CA LYS A 114 6.40 -42.75 13.85
C LYS A 114 6.86 -41.34 13.44
N LEU A 115 6.98 -40.45 14.42
CA LEU A 115 7.35 -39.04 14.22
C LEU A 115 8.64 -38.73 15.00
N LYS A 116 9.62 -38.10 14.33
CA LYS A 116 10.90 -37.70 14.95
C LYS A 116 10.68 -36.50 15.86
N VAL A 117 11.32 -36.50 17.02
CA VAL A 117 11.15 -35.46 18.04
C VAL A 117 12.46 -34.94 18.62
N TYR A 118 12.48 -33.67 19.02
CA TYR A 118 13.55 -33.06 19.81
C TYR A 118 13.01 -32.36 21.05
N ALA A 119 13.84 -32.24 22.08
CA ALA A 119 13.49 -31.57 23.34
C ALA A 119 14.46 -30.43 23.69
N TRP A 120 14.00 -29.48 24.50
CA TRP A 120 14.84 -28.37 24.96
C TRP A 120 15.84 -28.76 26.05
N ILE A 121 17.01 -28.10 26.04
CA ILE A 121 17.95 -28.02 27.16
C ILE A 121 18.47 -26.59 27.35
N GLY A 122 18.95 -26.30 28.55
CA GLY A 122 19.39 -24.98 28.96
C GLY A 122 18.22 -24.07 29.36
N GLY A 123 18.38 -22.78 29.12
CA GLY A 123 17.40 -21.72 29.34
C GLY A 123 18.01 -20.36 28.99
N ASP A 124 17.35 -19.25 29.30
CA ASP A 124 17.82 -17.88 28.96
C ASP A 124 19.28 -17.61 29.32
N ARG A 125 19.79 -18.26 30.36
CA ARG A 125 21.21 -18.29 30.74
C ARG A 125 21.68 -19.75 30.80
N PRO A 126 22.23 -20.30 29.71
CA PRO A 126 22.43 -21.74 29.56
C PRO A 126 23.64 -22.26 30.35
N GLY A 127 23.40 -22.67 31.60
CA GLY A 127 24.29 -23.54 32.39
C GLY A 127 23.94 -25.03 32.27
N ASP A 128 24.82 -25.90 32.78
CA ASP A 128 24.61 -27.35 33.00
C ASP A 128 24.09 -28.17 31.80
N VAL A 129 24.35 -27.71 30.57
CA VAL A 129 23.85 -28.34 29.34
C VAL A 129 24.28 -29.81 29.18
N GLU A 130 25.43 -30.22 29.73
CA GLU A 130 25.86 -31.62 29.68
C GLU A 130 24.94 -32.54 30.49
N ALA A 131 24.60 -32.15 31.72
CA ALA A 131 23.70 -32.92 32.60
C ALA A 131 22.29 -33.00 31.99
N GLN A 132 21.82 -31.90 31.40
CA GLN A 132 20.51 -31.84 30.76
C GLN A 132 20.47 -32.65 29.44
N ALA A 133 21.53 -32.59 28.62
CA ALA A 133 21.66 -33.44 27.43
C ALA A 133 21.70 -34.93 27.81
N ARG A 134 22.44 -35.32 28.85
CA ARG A 134 22.42 -36.69 29.41
C ARG A 134 21.02 -37.10 29.87
N ALA A 135 20.26 -36.19 30.49
CA ALA A 135 18.86 -36.46 30.84
C ALA A 135 17.98 -36.69 29.60
N ARG A 136 18.10 -35.89 28.54
CA ARG A 136 17.38 -36.10 27.27
C ARG A 136 17.76 -37.41 26.58
N ILE A 137 19.04 -37.79 26.59
CA ILE A 137 19.50 -39.11 26.11
C ILE A 137 18.85 -40.24 26.92
N SER A 138 18.74 -40.10 28.25
CA SER A 138 18.07 -41.09 29.10
C SER A 138 16.54 -41.15 28.91
N GLN A 139 15.94 -40.06 28.40
CA GLN A 139 14.55 -39.99 27.93
C GLN A 139 14.39 -40.47 26.46
N GLY A 140 15.44 -41.01 25.83
CA GLY A 140 15.38 -41.58 24.49
C GLY A 140 15.59 -40.60 23.32
N PHE A 141 15.78 -39.30 23.55
CA PHE A 141 15.94 -38.32 22.47
C PHE A 141 17.27 -38.45 21.71
N LYS A 142 17.25 -38.10 20.41
CA LYS A 142 18.41 -38.07 19.49
C LYS A 142 18.81 -36.66 19.03
N ALA A 143 17.95 -35.68 19.26
CA ALA A 143 18.23 -34.27 19.00
C ALA A 143 17.68 -33.41 20.15
N ILE A 144 18.31 -32.25 20.36
CA ILE A 144 17.84 -31.21 21.27
C ILE A 144 17.81 -29.83 20.59
N LYS A 145 17.18 -28.86 21.23
CA LYS A 145 17.39 -27.42 20.96
C LYS A 145 17.99 -26.75 22.19
N MET A 146 18.92 -25.81 21.97
CA MET A 146 19.59 -25.06 23.02
C MET A 146 19.80 -23.59 22.64
N ASN A 147 19.87 -22.71 23.64
CA ASN A 147 20.17 -21.29 23.43
C ASN A 147 21.59 -21.03 22.92
N ALA A 148 21.67 -20.20 21.90
CA ALA A 148 22.91 -19.71 21.30
C ALA A 148 23.72 -18.88 22.29
N THR A 149 23.20 -17.72 22.72
CA THR A 149 23.87 -16.81 23.67
C THR A 149 22.96 -16.46 24.84
N GLU A 150 23.56 -15.95 25.91
CA GLU A 150 22.85 -15.07 26.84
C GLU A 150 22.76 -13.63 26.26
N ASP A 151 22.64 -12.64 27.13
CA ASP A 151 22.50 -11.22 26.79
C ASP A 151 23.75 -10.68 26.04
N LEU A 152 23.58 -10.14 24.83
CA LEU A 152 24.67 -9.69 23.96
C LEU A 152 24.46 -8.24 23.47
N GLY A 153 25.55 -7.48 23.31
CA GLY A 153 25.51 -6.14 22.72
C GLY A 153 25.19 -6.09 21.22
N TRP A 154 24.79 -4.91 20.73
CA TRP A 154 24.62 -4.61 19.30
C TRP A 154 25.89 -4.89 18.47
N LEU A 155 27.03 -4.66 19.09
CA LEU A 155 28.36 -5.12 18.68
C LEU A 155 29.10 -5.41 19.99
N ASP A 156 29.70 -6.59 20.10
CA ASP A 156 30.34 -7.06 21.33
C ASP A 156 31.70 -7.71 21.02
N SER A 157 32.44 -8.12 22.06
CA SER A 157 33.65 -8.90 21.90
C SER A 157 33.34 -10.22 21.18
N PRO A 158 34.06 -10.59 20.11
CA PRO A 158 33.91 -11.90 19.47
C PRO A 158 34.15 -13.09 20.42
N HIS A 159 34.76 -12.87 21.59
CA HIS A 159 34.95 -13.88 22.63
C HIS A 159 33.67 -14.21 23.42
N ALA A 160 32.68 -13.33 23.47
CA ALA A 160 31.39 -13.62 24.12
C ALA A 160 30.68 -14.82 23.45
N LEU A 161 30.93 -15.00 22.15
CA LEU A 161 30.42 -16.09 21.32
C LEU A 161 31.05 -17.46 21.64
N ASP A 162 32.21 -17.51 22.29
CA ASP A 162 32.94 -18.77 22.48
C ASP A 162 32.22 -19.72 23.46
N THR A 163 31.45 -19.17 24.41
CA THR A 163 30.65 -19.99 25.33
C THR A 163 29.60 -20.83 24.58
N SER A 164 29.03 -20.30 23.49
CA SER A 164 28.09 -20.98 22.60
C SER A 164 28.73 -22.17 21.89
N VAL A 165 29.97 -21.97 21.45
CA VAL A 165 30.78 -22.96 20.74
C VAL A 165 31.13 -24.13 21.67
N GLU A 166 31.60 -23.84 22.89
CA GLU A 166 31.92 -24.90 23.87
C GLU A 166 30.67 -25.64 24.36
N ARG A 167 29.51 -24.97 24.49
CA ARG A 167 28.23 -25.66 24.75
C ARG A 167 27.89 -26.65 23.62
N LEU A 168 27.96 -26.22 22.36
CA LEU A 168 27.64 -27.08 21.21
C LEU A 168 28.60 -28.28 21.12
N LYS A 169 29.91 -28.05 21.27
CA LYS A 169 30.92 -29.12 21.34
C LYS A 169 30.62 -30.13 22.44
N THR A 170 30.26 -29.65 23.64
CA THR A 170 29.92 -30.50 24.79
C THR A 170 28.71 -31.40 24.48
N VAL A 171 27.67 -30.86 23.83
CA VAL A 171 26.49 -31.64 23.43
C VAL A 171 26.83 -32.65 22.33
N LYS A 172 27.50 -32.24 21.24
CA LYS A 172 27.88 -33.14 20.14
C LYS A 172 28.82 -34.26 20.61
N ALA A 173 29.68 -34.00 21.60
CA ALA A 173 30.55 -35.01 22.22
C ALA A 173 29.80 -36.10 23.02
N LEU A 174 28.52 -35.90 23.35
CA LEU A 174 27.65 -36.93 23.93
C LEU A 174 26.97 -37.81 22.88
N GLY A 175 27.16 -37.52 21.58
CA GLY A 175 26.54 -38.27 20.47
C GLY A 175 25.06 -37.93 20.23
N ILE A 176 24.65 -36.68 20.54
CA ILE A 176 23.30 -36.16 20.29
C ILE A 176 23.38 -34.88 19.44
N ASP A 177 22.44 -34.71 18.51
CA ASP A 177 22.39 -33.52 17.64
C ASP A 177 21.73 -32.31 18.30
N ALA A 178 22.05 -31.11 17.82
CA ALA A 178 21.61 -29.86 18.43
C ALA A 178 21.20 -28.80 17.40
N GLY A 179 19.96 -28.33 17.48
CA GLY A 179 19.54 -27.03 16.95
C GLY A 179 19.99 -25.91 17.90
N VAL A 180 20.40 -24.76 17.34
CA VAL A 180 20.94 -23.64 18.14
C VAL A 180 20.11 -22.38 17.91
N ASP A 181 19.39 -21.96 18.95
CA ASP A 181 18.36 -20.92 18.90
C ASP A 181 18.90 -19.53 19.30
N PHE A 182 18.73 -18.55 18.43
CA PHE A 182 19.20 -17.17 18.60
C PHE A 182 18.08 -16.24 19.09
N HIS A 183 16.81 -16.67 19.05
CA HIS A 183 15.60 -15.91 19.45
C HIS A 183 15.49 -14.48 18.87
N GLY A 184 16.14 -14.19 17.74
CA GLY A 184 16.29 -12.83 17.20
C GLY A 184 17.10 -11.87 18.09
N ARG A 185 17.73 -12.34 19.18
CA ARG A 185 18.47 -11.52 20.17
C ARG A 185 19.87 -11.13 19.71
N VAL A 186 20.41 -11.81 18.70
CA VAL A 186 21.78 -11.61 18.21
C VAL A 186 21.77 -10.64 17.02
N HIS A 187 22.41 -9.48 17.18
CA HIS A 187 22.46 -8.46 16.12
C HIS A 187 23.34 -8.89 14.93
N LYS A 188 23.00 -8.43 13.72
CA LYS A 188 23.55 -8.90 12.43
C LYS A 188 25.06 -9.09 12.36
N ALA A 189 25.83 -8.15 12.90
CA ALA A 189 27.30 -8.22 12.93
C ALA A 189 27.85 -9.34 13.83
N MET A 190 27.13 -9.69 14.91
CA MET A 190 27.47 -10.80 15.80
C MET A 190 26.90 -12.12 15.30
N ALA A 191 25.70 -12.12 14.71
CA ALA A 191 25.03 -13.32 14.20
C ALA A 191 25.85 -14.01 13.09
N GLN A 192 26.38 -13.21 12.14
CA GLN A 192 27.27 -13.72 11.10
C GLN A 192 28.55 -14.36 11.68
N GLN A 193 29.15 -13.75 12.70
CA GLN A 193 30.35 -14.28 13.36
C GLN A 193 30.05 -15.56 14.15
N LEU A 194 28.91 -15.62 14.87
CA LEU A 194 28.51 -16.79 15.63
C LEU A 194 28.23 -17.97 14.71
N ALA A 195 27.46 -17.78 13.63
CA ALA A 195 27.23 -18.81 12.64
C ALA A 195 28.54 -19.33 12.00
N HIS A 196 29.51 -18.45 11.70
CA HIS A 196 30.84 -18.89 11.24
C HIS A 196 31.60 -19.71 12.29
N LYS A 197 31.47 -19.37 13.58
CA LYS A 197 32.09 -20.12 14.70
C LYS A 197 31.39 -21.45 14.99
N LEU A 198 30.09 -21.57 14.73
CA LEU A 198 29.32 -22.81 14.95
C LEU A 198 29.46 -23.80 13.78
N ALA A 199 29.68 -23.33 12.54
CA ALA A 199 29.71 -24.17 11.35
C ALA A 199 30.69 -25.38 11.43
N PRO A 200 31.92 -25.26 11.97
CA PRO A 200 32.84 -26.40 12.15
C PRO A 200 32.41 -27.45 13.18
N HIS A 201 31.23 -27.29 13.80
CA HIS A 201 30.69 -28.15 14.85
C HIS A 201 29.31 -28.72 14.50
N GLU A 202 28.88 -28.54 13.24
CA GLU A 202 27.74 -29.23 12.63
C GLU A 202 26.45 -29.20 13.49
N PRO A 203 25.96 -28.00 13.88
CA PRO A 203 24.62 -27.90 14.44
C PRO A 203 23.58 -28.30 13.38
N LEU A 204 22.47 -28.88 13.83
CA LEU A 204 21.39 -29.36 12.96
C LEU A 204 20.73 -28.20 12.18
N PHE A 205 20.64 -27.04 12.82
CA PHE A 205 20.23 -25.76 12.25
C PHE A 205 20.61 -24.60 13.19
N ILE A 206 20.53 -23.36 12.68
CA ILE A 206 20.42 -22.14 13.50
C ILE A 206 19.01 -21.55 13.38
N GLU A 207 18.34 -21.31 14.52
CA GLU A 207 16.95 -20.86 14.60
C GLU A 207 16.86 -19.36 14.95
N GLU A 208 15.94 -18.64 14.28
CA GLU A 208 15.71 -17.18 14.39
C GLU A 208 17.02 -16.35 14.50
N PRO A 209 18.00 -16.54 13.59
CA PRO A 209 19.32 -15.90 13.70
C PRO A 209 19.32 -14.38 13.56
N LEU A 210 18.22 -13.82 13.05
CA LEU A 210 17.87 -12.40 12.96
C LEU A 210 16.35 -12.28 13.10
N LEU A 211 15.85 -11.11 13.52
CA LEU A 211 14.41 -10.84 13.58
C LEU A 211 13.73 -10.98 12.21
N SER A 212 12.56 -11.63 12.22
CA SER A 212 11.69 -11.90 11.07
C SER A 212 11.32 -10.66 10.23
N GLU A 213 11.33 -9.47 10.84
CA GLU A 213 11.04 -8.19 10.20
C GLU A 213 12.12 -7.73 9.21
N HIS A 214 13.21 -8.50 9.07
CA HIS A 214 14.33 -8.25 8.16
C HIS A 214 14.59 -9.40 7.16
N PRO A 215 13.62 -9.78 6.31
CA PRO A 215 13.78 -10.88 5.35
C PRO A 215 14.94 -10.64 4.37
N GLU A 216 15.22 -9.38 4.02
CA GLU A 216 16.37 -9.02 3.17
C GLU A 216 17.73 -9.27 3.85
N SER A 217 17.76 -9.27 5.18
CA SER A 217 18.95 -9.56 5.97
C SER A 217 19.13 -11.06 6.21
N VAL A 218 18.04 -11.82 6.37
CA VAL A 218 18.09 -13.30 6.41
C VAL A 218 18.54 -13.84 5.04
N ALA A 219 17.99 -13.33 3.94
CA ALA A 219 18.38 -13.68 2.56
C ALA A 219 19.79 -13.22 2.13
N VAL A 220 20.49 -12.46 2.99
CA VAL A 220 21.93 -12.18 2.88
C VAL A 220 22.72 -13.12 3.79
N LEU A 221 22.26 -13.38 5.01
CA LEU A 221 22.92 -14.30 5.95
C LEU A 221 22.97 -15.74 5.41
N SER A 222 21.89 -16.24 4.79
CA SER A 222 21.82 -17.58 4.19
C SER A 222 22.86 -17.84 3.09
N LYS A 223 23.38 -16.77 2.46
CA LYS A 223 24.42 -16.84 1.42
C LYS A 223 25.84 -16.71 1.97
N LEU A 224 25.97 -16.50 3.27
CA LEU A 224 27.24 -16.28 3.98
C LEU A 224 27.57 -17.42 4.95
N VAL A 225 26.66 -18.37 5.20
CA VAL A 225 26.84 -19.45 6.18
C VAL A 225 26.39 -20.78 5.59
N PRO A 226 27.09 -21.90 5.84
CA PRO A 226 26.73 -23.22 5.30
C PRO A 226 25.71 -23.98 6.18
N ILE A 227 25.28 -23.40 7.30
CA ILE A 227 24.36 -24.04 8.25
C ILE A 227 22.91 -23.83 7.76
N PRO A 228 22.04 -24.86 7.81
CA PRO A 228 20.60 -24.69 7.61
C PRO A 228 20.02 -23.61 8.53
N ILE A 229 19.31 -22.65 7.94
CA ILE A 229 18.57 -21.63 8.69
C ILE A 229 17.14 -22.11 8.93
N ALA A 230 16.72 -22.03 10.18
CA ALA A 230 15.36 -22.31 10.63
C ALA A 230 14.69 -21.01 11.12
N LEU A 231 13.43 -20.79 10.75
CA LEU A 231 12.69 -19.56 11.04
C LEU A 231 11.19 -19.85 10.96
N GLY A 232 10.36 -19.21 11.77
CA GLY A 232 8.91 -19.25 11.58
C GLY A 232 8.03 -18.94 12.78
N GLU A 233 8.55 -18.97 14.01
CA GLU A 233 7.74 -18.82 15.25
C GLU A 233 6.96 -17.48 15.27
N ARG A 234 7.49 -16.46 14.58
CA ARG A 234 6.97 -15.08 14.53
C ARG A 234 6.11 -14.79 13.31
N LEU A 235 5.91 -15.76 12.43
CA LEU A 235 5.15 -15.60 11.19
C LEU A 235 3.72 -16.14 11.39
N HIS A 236 2.71 -15.30 11.16
CA HIS A 236 1.33 -15.61 11.57
C HIS A 236 0.42 -16.04 10.41
N SER A 237 0.94 -16.12 9.19
CA SER A 237 0.19 -16.54 8.01
C SER A 237 1.09 -16.93 6.84
N ARG A 238 0.55 -17.65 5.85
CA ARG A 238 1.26 -17.95 4.61
C ARG A 238 1.74 -16.72 3.82
N TRP A 239 1.16 -15.54 4.04
CA TRP A 239 1.61 -14.30 3.41
C TRP A 239 2.89 -13.74 4.05
N ASP A 240 3.08 -13.96 5.35
CA ASP A 240 4.29 -13.55 6.08
C ASP A 240 5.47 -14.50 5.78
N ILE A 241 5.15 -15.76 5.49
CA ILE A 241 6.10 -16.83 5.12
C ILE A 241 6.59 -16.71 3.67
N LYS A 242 5.71 -16.28 2.75
CA LYS A 242 5.97 -16.21 1.31
C LYS A 242 7.32 -15.55 0.92
N PRO A 243 7.76 -14.40 1.50
CA PRO A 243 9.03 -13.78 1.14
C PRO A 243 10.27 -14.63 1.47
N PHE A 244 10.21 -15.49 2.50
CA PHE A 244 11.34 -16.35 2.89
C PHE A 244 11.52 -17.52 1.91
N LEU A 245 10.41 -18.11 1.48
CA LEU A 245 10.38 -19.15 0.44
C LEU A 245 10.83 -18.58 -0.93
N GLU A 246 10.25 -17.45 -1.37
CA GLU A 246 10.60 -16.80 -2.64
C GLU A 246 12.05 -16.29 -2.73
N SER A 247 12.72 -16.10 -1.59
CA SER A 247 14.13 -15.69 -1.52
C SER A 247 15.10 -16.85 -1.28
N SER A 248 14.59 -18.07 -1.10
CA SER A 248 15.36 -19.27 -0.69
C SER A 248 16.27 -18.97 0.49
N SER A 249 15.74 -18.29 1.51
CA SER A 249 16.52 -17.76 2.64
C SER A 249 16.49 -18.63 3.90
N ILE A 250 15.65 -19.66 3.90
CA ILE A 250 15.48 -20.63 4.98
C ILE A 250 15.55 -22.05 4.41
N SER A 251 15.99 -23.01 5.21
CA SER A 251 16.02 -24.44 4.88
C SER A 251 14.96 -25.23 5.66
N ILE A 252 14.55 -24.70 6.82
CA ILE A 252 13.53 -25.27 7.69
C ILE A 252 12.53 -24.16 8.03
N LEU A 253 11.24 -24.46 7.89
CA LEU A 253 10.15 -23.58 8.25
C LEU A 253 9.48 -24.08 9.54
N GLN A 254 9.33 -23.18 10.51
CA GLN A 254 8.91 -23.50 11.87
C GLN A 254 7.63 -22.75 12.28
N PRO A 255 6.48 -22.99 11.62
CA PRO A 255 5.24 -22.33 11.99
C PRO A 255 4.73 -22.88 13.32
N ASP A 256 4.31 -22.01 14.23
CA ASP A 256 3.58 -22.44 15.44
C ASP A 256 2.09 -22.61 15.10
N ILE A 257 1.53 -23.79 15.37
CA ILE A 257 0.14 -24.14 15.05
C ILE A 257 -0.89 -23.28 15.79
N CYS A 258 -0.55 -22.82 16.99
CA CYS A 258 -1.33 -21.87 17.79
C CYS A 258 -1.09 -20.41 17.39
N HIS A 259 -0.26 -20.10 16.39
CA HIS A 259 -0.05 -18.73 15.91
C HIS A 259 -0.33 -18.52 14.41
N VAL A 260 -0.37 -19.57 13.59
CA VAL A 260 -0.69 -19.46 12.14
C VAL A 260 -2.17 -19.63 11.79
N GLY A 261 -3.04 -19.97 12.75
CA GLY A 261 -4.46 -20.23 12.50
C GLY A 261 -4.84 -21.71 12.47
N GLY A 262 -4.17 -22.56 13.26
CA GLY A 262 -4.56 -23.95 13.44
C GLY A 262 -4.23 -24.89 12.29
N ILE A 263 -4.76 -26.12 12.41
CA ILE A 263 -4.58 -27.27 11.50
C ILE A 263 -4.90 -26.88 10.05
N SER A 264 -5.99 -26.13 9.83
CA SER A 264 -6.42 -25.72 8.49
C SER A 264 -5.37 -24.89 7.74
N GLU A 265 -4.64 -24.02 8.43
CA GLU A 265 -3.65 -23.13 7.79
C GLU A 265 -2.25 -23.72 7.78
N ILE A 266 -1.81 -24.35 8.87
CA ILE A 266 -0.49 -25.01 8.92
C ILE A 266 -0.39 -26.12 7.87
N ARG A 267 -1.47 -26.87 7.58
CA ARG A 267 -1.49 -27.88 6.51
C ARG A 267 -1.25 -27.27 5.12
N ARG A 268 -1.71 -26.03 4.88
CA ARG A 268 -1.48 -25.29 3.63
C ARG A 268 -0.05 -24.75 3.56
N ILE A 269 0.46 -24.25 4.69
CA ILE A 269 1.84 -23.79 4.85
C ILE A 269 2.82 -24.94 4.56
N ALA A 270 2.52 -26.16 5.05
CA ALA A 270 3.30 -27.36 4.76
C ALA A 270 3.39 -27.65 3.25
N THR A 271 2.25 -27.74 2.54
CA THR A 271 2.22 -27.92 1.07
C THR A 271 2.90 -26.77 0.33
N MET A 272 2.79 -25.54 0.84
CA MET A 272 3.45 -24.39 0.22
C MET A 272 4.97 -24.48 0.37
N ALA A 273 5.50 -24.91 1.51
CA ALA A 273 6.94 -25.10 1.73
C ALA A 273 7.51 -26.31 0.96
N GLU A 274 6.71 -27.38 0.81
CA GLU A 274 7.06 -28.57 0.01
C GLU A 274 7.44 -28.21 -1.43
N ALA A 275 6.72 -27.26 -2.04
CA ALA A 275 6.99 -26.76 -3.39
C ALA A 275 8.28 -25.92 -3.54
N TYR A 276 8.99 -25.62 -2.45
CA TYR A 276 10.26 -24.86 -2.43
C TYR A 276 11.44 -25.68 -1.89
N ASP A 277 11.27 -27.00 -1.70
CA ASP A 277 12.26 -27.89 -1.06
C ASP A 277 12.64 -27.44 0.38
N VAL A 278 11.66 -26.88 1.11
CA VAL A 278 11.83 -26.42 2.49
C VAL A 278 11.18 -27.41 3.46
N ALA A 279 11.96 -27.87 4.44
CA ALA A 279 11.52 -28.82 5.46
C ALA A 279 10.56 -28.17 6.46
N LEU A 280 9.60 -28.93 6.96
CA LEU A 280 8.68 -28.52 8.03
C LEU A 280 9.16 -29.07 9.38
N ALA A 281 9.28 -28.18 10.37
CA ALA A 281 9.53 -28.56 11.77
C ALA A 281 8.74 -27.62 12.71
N PRO A 282 7.45 -27.91 12.97
CA PRO A 282 6.57 -26.97 13.66
C PRO A 282 7.07 -26.56 15.05
N HIS A 283 7.05 -25.26 15.32
CA HIS A 283 7.40 -24.70 16.61
C HIS A 283 6.32 -25.10 17.62
N CYS A 284 6.70 -25.66 18.78
CA CYS A 284 5.74 -26.11 19.79
C CYS A 284 6.30 -26.10 21.24
N PRO A 285 6.60 -24.92 21.80
CA PRO A 285 6.92 -24.72 23.23
C PRO A 285 5.67 -24.77 24.15
N LEU A 286 4.54 -25.25 23.62
CA LEU A 286 3.19 -25.04 24.12
C LEU A 286 2.62 -26.31 24.81
N GLY A 287 1.30 -26.37 24.98
CA GLY A 287 0.61 -27.45 25.67
C GLY A 287 0.40 -28.72 24.84
N PRO A 288 -0.17 -29.77 25.46
CA PRO A 288 -0.40 -31.07 24.83
C PRO A 288 -1.39 -31.01 23.67
N ILE A 289 -2.30 -30.03 23.64
CA ILE A 289 -3.26 -29.86 22.53
C ILE A 289 -2.54 -29.28 21.30
N ALA A 290 -1.72 -28.24 21.48
CA ALA A 290 -0.86 -27.73 20.42
C ALA A 290 0.05 -28.83 19.84
N LEU A 291 0.72 -29.59 20.72
CA LEU A 291 1.60 -30.69 20.31
C LEU A 291 0.83 -31.78 19.54
N ALA A 292 -0.30 -32.26 20.07
CA ALA A 292 -1.12 -33.26 19.37
C ALA A 292 -1.61 -32.74 18.01
N ALA A 293 -2.00 -31.47 17.92
CA ALA A 293 -2.47 -30.86 16.68
C ALA A 293 -1.36 -30.77 15.61
N SER A 294 -0.12 -30.42 16.00
CA SER A 294 1.05 -30.45 15.10
C SER A 294 1.31 -31.86 14.58
N LEU A 295 1.33 -32.86 15.47
CA LEU A 295 1.60 -34.25 15.10
C LEU A 295 0.57 -34.84 14.12
N GLN A 296 -0.70 -34.41 14.18
CA GLN A 296 -1.74 -34.77 13.20
C GLN A 296 -1.45 -34.18 11.80
N VAL A 297 -0.72 -33.07 11.70
CA VAL A 297 -0.27 -32.46 10.43
C VAL A 297 1.07 -33.03 9.98
N ASP A 298 1.99 -33.32 10.90
CA ASP A 298 3.26 -34.00 10.63
C ASP A 298 3.04 -35.40 10.06
N ALA A 299 1.97 -36.08 10.47
CA ALA A 299 1.55 -37.36 9.92
C ALA A 299 1.30 -37.32 8.40
N VAL A 300 0.86 -36.19 7.85
CA VAL A 300 0.37 -36.05 6.47
C VAL A 300 1.19 -35.12 5.57
N SER A 301 2.22 -34.48 6.12
CA SER A 301 3.06 -33.49 5.39
C SER A 301 4.32 -34.17 4.84
N ALA A 302 4.54 -34.15 3.52
CA ALA A 302 5.64 -34.91 2.92
C ALA A 302 7.02 -34.41 3.41
N ASN A 303 7.17 -33.09 3.48
CA ASN A 303 8.36 -32.37 3.93
C ASN A 303 8.58 -32.31 5.46
N PHE A 304 7.81 -33.03 6.28
CA PHE A 304 8.05 -33.11 7.72
C PHE A 304 9.43 -33.71 8.05
N ALA A 305 10.21 -32.98 8.86
CA ALA A 305 11.55 -33.38 9.27
C ALA A 305 11.63 -33.81 10.75
N ILE A 306 11.15 -32.98 11.68
CA ILE A 306 11.23 -33.22 13.14
C ILE A 306 10.27 -32.29 13.90
N GLN A 307 9.65 -32.77 14.98
CA GLN A 307 8.74 -31.98 15.84
C GLN A 307 9.44 -31.54 17.13
N GLU A 308 9.19 -30.31 17.58
CA GLU A 308 9.56 -29.81 18.91
C GLU A 308 8.64 -30.37 19.99
N MET A 309 9.20 -30.84 21.11
CA MET A 309 8.44 -31.24 22.31
C MET A 309 8.82 -30.38 23.52
N SER A 310 7.81 -29.83 24.19
CA SER A 310 7.89 -29.08 25.45
C SER A 310 8.00 -29.96 26.71
N LEU A 311 8.15 -31.28 26.57
CA LEU A 311 8.25 -32.23 27.68
C LEU A 311 9.39 -31.87 28.66
N GLY A 312 9.06 -31.54 29.91
CA GLY A 312 10.04 -31.14 30.92
C GLY A 312 10.80 -29.88 30.56
N ILE A 313 10.19 -28.92 29.88
CA ILE A 313 10.84 -27.67 29.44
C ILE A 313 11.03 -26.67 30.58
N HIS A 314 12.16 -25.97 30.57
CA HIS A 314 12.68 -25.22 31.72
C HIS A 314 11.75 -24.11 32.25
N TYR A 315 10.94 -23.47 31.39
CA TYR A 315 10.00 -22.41 31.79
C TYR A 315 8.62 -22.91 32.28
N ASN A 316 8.34 -24.22 32.23
CA ASN A 316 7.13 -24.78 32.87
C ASN A 316 7.21 -24.73 34.42
N ALA A 317 8.41 -24.47 34.96
CA ALA A 317 8.67 -24.17 36.38
C ALA A 317 8.18 -25.24 37.38
N GLY A 318 7.98 -26.48 36.93
CA GLY A 318 7.42 -27.57 37.74
C GLY A 318 5.94 -27.37 38.14
N SER A 319 5.20 -26.50 37.44
CA SER A 319 3.81 -26.17 37.79
C SER A 319 2.77 -27.04 37.09
N ALA A 320 2.99 -27.34 35.80
CA ALA A 320 2.31 -28.34 34.99
C ALA A 320 3.16 -28.65 33.74
N ASP A 321 2.96 -29.80 33.12
CA ASP A 321 3.67 -30.26 31.92
C ASP A 321 2.70 -30.92 30.91
N ILE A 322 3.18 -31.40 29.76
CA ILE A 322 2.31 -31.95 28.70
C ILE A 322 1.60 -33.26 29.08
N ASP A 323 2.00 -33.92 30.16
CA ASP A 323 1.29 -35.04 30.78
C ASP A 323 0.11 -34.60 31.66
N THR A 324 0.08 -33.33 32.07
CA THR A 324 -0.63 -32.94 33.30
C THR A 324 -2.12 -32.78 33.07
N TYR A 325 -2.57 -32.45 31.86
CA TYR A 325 -3.99 -32.22 31.54
C TYR A 325 -4.61 -33.29 30.62
N ILE A 326 -3.94 -34.44 30.49
CA ILE A 326 -4.42 -35.60 29.73
C ILE A 326 -4.52 -36.84 30.61
N LYS A 327 -5.33 -37.81 30.18
CA LYS A 327 -5.50 -39.11 30.87
C LYS A 327 -4.62 -40.23 30.32
N ASN A 328 -4.06 -40.04 29.12
CA ASN A 328 -3.25 -41.01 28.38
C ASN A 328 -1.80 -40.51 28.14
N PRO A 329 -1.01 -40.21 29.18
CA PRO A 329 0.33 -39.63 29.05
C PRO A 329 1.36 -40.54 28.37
N GLU A 330 1.09 -41.84 28.25
CA GLU A 330 1.94 -42.82 27.54
C GLU A 330 2.13 -42.50 26.06
N VAL A 331 1.25 -41.70 25.44
CA VAL A 331 1.42 -41.26 24.04
C VAL A 331 2.62 -40.32 23.82
N TRP A 332 3.25 -39.83 24.89
CA TRP A 332 4.48 -39.05 24.85
C TRP A 332 5.75 -39.89 25.08
N GLU A 333 5.67 -41.22 25.11
CA GLU A 333 6.86 -42.07 25.28
C GLU A 333 7.80 -41.99 24.05
N VAL A 334 9.03 -41.50 24.28
CA VAL A 334 10.04 -41.33 23.23
C VAL A 334 10.97 -42.54 23.20
N GLN A 335 10.99 -43.23 22.07
CA GLN A 335 11.85 -44.39 21.80
C GLN A 335 12.77 -44.08 20.61
N ASP A 336 14.09 -44.09 20.85
CA ASP A 336 15.14 -43.85 19.84
C ASP A 336 14.99 -42.53 19.04
N GLY A 337 14.45 -41.48 19.67
CA GLY A 337 14.19 -40.16 19.07
C GLY A 337 12.88 -40.08 18.29
N LEU A 338 12.01 -41.08 18.43
CA LEU A 338 10.71 -41.19 17.78
C LEU A 338 9.58 -41.32 18.82
N ILE A 339 8.41 -40.79 18.51
CA ILE A 339 7.13 -41.18 19.15
C ILE A 339 6.25 -41.94 18.15
N ASP A 340 5.33 -42.76 18.65
CA ASP A 340 4.30 -43.39 17.81
C ASP A 340 3.21 -42.39 17.40
N LEU A 341 2.63 -42.62 16.23
CA LEU A 341 1.56 -41.76 15.72
C LEU A 341 0.28 -41.88 16.57
N LEU A 342 -0.34 -40.74 16.88
CA LEU A 342 -1.55 -40.62 17.69
C LEU A 342 -2.79 -41.22 16.98
N THR A 343 -3.03 -42.53 17.14
CA THR A 343 -4.13 -43.26 16.47
C THR A 343 -5.51 -43.09 17.09
N GLY A 344 -5.63 -42.47 18.27
CA GLY A 344 -6.91 -42.25 18.94
C GLY A 344 -7.81 -41.25 18.20
N PRO A 345 -9.14 -41.23 18.47
CA PRO A 345 -10.05 -40.32 17.80
C PRO A 345 -9.77 -38.85 18.14
N GLY A 346 -10.05 -37.94 17.20
CA GLY A 346 -9.75 -36.52 17.35
C GLY A 346 -8.27 -36.22 17.18
N LEU A 347 -7.72 -35.45 18.12
CA LEU A 347 -6.29 -35.22 18.32
C LEU A 347 -5.52 -36.49 18.73
N GLY A 348 -6.20 -37.53 19.20
CA GLY A 348 -5.60 -38.76 19.74
C GLY A 348 -5.17 -38.68 21.21
N ILE A 349 -5.43 -37.55 21.88
CA ILE A 349 -5.32 -37.36 23.34
C ILE A 349 -6.71 -37.30 23.99
N GLU A 350 -6.80 -37.70 25.27
CA GLU A 350 -8.00 -37.51 26.10
C GLU A 350 -7.72 -36.47 27.19
N ILE A 351 -8.42 -35.33 27.13
CA ILE A 351 -8.28 -34.23 28.09
C ILE A 351 -8.97 -34.55 29.41
N ASP A 352 -8.29 -34.25 30.53
CA ASP A 352 -8.87 -34.26 31.87
C ASP A 352 -9.62 -32.94 32.13
N GLU A 353 -10.89 -32.88 31.72
CA GLU A 353 -11.72 -31.69 31.86
C GLU A 353 -11.93 -31.27 33.32
N GLU A 354 -12.02 -32.22 34.27
CA GLU A 354 -12.18 -31.90 35.69
C GLU A 354 -10.95 -31.16 36.21
N LYS A 355 -9.75 -31.64 35.85
CA LYS A 355 -8.46 -31.04 36.21
C LYS A 355 -8.19 -29.73 35.48
N VAL A 356 -8.57 -29.59 34.21
CA VAL A 356 -8.52 -28.31 33.46
C VAL A 356 -9.44 -27.27 34.12
N ARG A 357 -10.70 -27.63 34.41
CA ARG A 357 -11.64 -26.72 35.08
C ARG A 357 -11.13 -26.33 36.46
N ALA A 358 -10.68 -27.29 37.28
CA ALA A 358 -10.11 -27.03 38.60
C ALA A 358 -8.88 -26.11 38.55
N ALA A 359 -7.94 -26.33 37.62
CA ALA A 359 -6.75 -25.52 37.45
C ALA A 359 -7.04 -24.10 36.92
N SER A 360 -8.17 -23.90 36.23
CA SER A 360 -8.58 -22.59 35.71
C SER A 360 -9.15 -21.65 36.78
N VAL A 361 -9.58 -22.18 37.93
CA VAL A 361 -10.21 -21.38 39.01
C VAL A 361 -9.20 -20.38 39.58
N ASN A 362 -9.47 -19.09 39.36
CA ASN A 362 -8.60 -17.96 39.74
C ASN A 362 -7.21 -17.94 39.05
N ALA A 363 -7.04 -18.64 37.92
CA ALA A 363 -5.77 -18.62 37.18
C ALA A 363 -5.41 -17.19 36.72
N ALA A 364 -4.19 -16.73 37.01
CA ALA A 364 -3.73 -15.39 36.66
C ALA A 364 -3.10 -15.35 35.25
N ALA A 365 -3.31 -14.26 34.52
CA ALA A 365 -2.68 -14.06 33.21
C ALA A 365 -1.15 -13.97 33.35
N TRP A 366 -0.43 -14.90 32.73
CA TRP A 366 1.03 -14.86 32.69
C TRP A 366 1.51 -13.63 31.91
N ARG A 367 2.61 -13.02 32.37
CA ARG A 367 3.19 -11.81 31.78
C ARG A 367 4.68 -12.00 31.56
N SER A 368 5.16 -11.60 30.39
CA SER A 368 6.58 -11.60 30.07
C SER A 368 7.35 -10.73 31.07
N PRO A 369 8.37 -11.27 31.76
CA PRO A 369 9.20 -10.47 32.67
C PRO A 369 9.95 -9.38 31.90
N HIS A 370 10.20 -8.24 32.55
CA HIS A 370 10.97 -7.16 31.92
C HIS A 370 12.46 -7.49 31.92
N PHE A 371 13.03 -7.71 30.74
CA PHE A 371 14.48 -7.67 30.57
C PHE A 371 15.03 -6.24 30.60
N LEU A 372 16.28 -6.06 31.03
CA LEU A 372 17.00 -4.80 31.08
C LEU A 372 18.46 -5.03 30.64
N GLY A 373 18.85 -4.46 29.50
CA GLY A 373 20.24 -4.53 29.02
C GLY A 373 21.22 -3.75 29.93
N PRO A 374 22.55 -4.03 29.85
CA PRO A 374 23.54 -3.52 30.81
C PRO A 374 23.60 -1.99 30.96
N GLY A 375 23.32 -1.22 29.90
CA GLY A 375 23.24 0.25 29.94
C GLY A 375 21.94 0.83 30.55
N GLY A 376 20.94 -0.02 30.80
CA GLY A 376 19.57 0.39 31.13
C GLY A 376 18.73 0.82 29.92
N ASP A 377 19.21 0.55 28.70
CA ASP A 377 18.65 1.04 27.43
C ASP A 377 17.40 0.28 26.97
N HIS A 378 16.29 0.51 27.68
CA HIS A 378 14.96 0.61 27.08
C HIS A 378 14.19 1.73 27.81
N PRO A 379 13.11 2.31 27.22
CA PRO A 379 12.62 3.62 27.62
C PRO A 379 12.29 3.67 29.11
N SER A 380 13.10 4.45 29.85
CA SER A 380 13.07 4.51 31.31
C SER A 380 11.64 4.57 31.84
N LYS A 381 11.36 3.87 32.94
CA LYS A 381 10.10 4.00 33.68
C LYS A 381 10.01 5.37 34.36
N ARG A 382 9.87 6.43 33.56
CA ARG A 382 9.03 7.60 33.86
C ARG A 382 7.60 7.10 34.05
N ARG A 383 7.39 6.46 35.19
CA ARG A 383 6.10 6.10 35.78
C ARG A 383 5.21 7.32 35.60
N CYS A 384 4.27 7.25 34.65
CA CYS A 384 3.53 8.41 34.21
C CYS A 384 2.51 8.77 35.29
N LYS A 385 2.99 9.45 36.34
CA LYS A 385 2.14 10.06 37.35
C LYS A 385 1.18 10.95 36.59
N GLU A 386 -0.08 10.54 36.68
CA GLU A 386 -1.27 11.14 36.10
C GLU A 386 -1.14 12.67 35.97
N ARG A 387 -1.55 13.23 34.84
CA ARG A 387 -1.39 14.66 34.55
C ARG A 387 -2.40 15.50 35.33
N VAL A 388 -2.29 15.51 36.66
CA VAL A 388 -3.06 16.36 37.58
C VAL A 388 -2.98 17.81 37.10
N ARG A 389 -4.12 18.31 36.60
CA ARG A 389 -4.25 19.63 35.98
C ARG A 389 -4.45 20.68 37.07
N VAL A 390 -3.34 21.14 37.64
CA VAL A 390 -3.32 22.22 38.64
C VAL A 390 -4.01 23.47 38.10
N THR A 391 -5.02 23.98 38.84
CA THR A 391 -5.83 25.14 38.46
C THR A 391 -5.13 26.48 38.68
N ARG A 392 -4.26 26.58 39.70
CA ARG A 392 -3.43 27.75 40.01
C ARG A 392 -2.04 27.29 40.45
N ALA A 393 -0.99 27.80 39.80
CA ALA A 393 0.40 27.59 40.21
C ALA A 393 0.84 28.67 41.22
N CYS A 394 1.79 28.33 42.11
CA CYS A 394 2.41 29.31 43.00
C CYS A 394 3.26 30.32 42.21
N ASP A 395 3.44 31.51 42.77
CA ASP A 395 3.93 32.66 41.99
C ASP A 395 5.42 32.57 41.65
N ASN A 396 6.23 31.91 42.47
CA ASN A 396 7.61 31.59 42.16
C ASN A 396 7.72 30.58 40.99
N CYS A 397 6.92 29.50 41.01
CA CYS A 397 6.86 28.56 39.88
C CYS A 397 6.36 29.25 38.59
N LYS A 398 5.31 30.07 38.71
CA LYS A 398 4.73 30.85 37.61
C LYS A 398 5.75 31.83 37.01
N LYS A 399 6.46 32.61 37.84
CA LYS A 399 7.52 33.56 37.43
C LYS A 399 8.69 32.86 36.73
N LYS A 400 9.12 31.70 37.22
CA LYS A 400 10.21 30.90 36.62
C LYS A 400 9.76 29.96 35.49
N LYS A 401 8.46 29.96 35.12
CA LYS A 401 7.83 29.02 34.16
C LYS A 401 8.04 27.52 34.50
N LEU A 402 8.14 27.19 35.79
CA LEU A 402 8.38 25.84 36.30
C LEU A 402 7.08 25.12 36.71
N ARG A 403 7.10 23.78 36.70
CA ARG A 403 5.93 22.94 37.04
C ARG A 403 5.64 22.95 38.54
N CYS A 404 4.55 23.63 38.94
CA CYS A 404 4.02 23.62 40.30
C CYS A 404 3.20 22.33 40.59
N SER A 405 3.11 21.92 41.86
CA SER A 405 2.20 20.85 42.32
C SER A 405 0.80 21.33 42.73
N GLY A 406 0.57 22.65 42.82
CA GLY A 406 -0.70 23.22 43.26
C GLY A 406 -0.97 23.16 44.77
N THR A 407 0.00 22.70 45.57
CA THR A 407 -0.08 22.65 47.03
C THR A 407 0.62 23.85 47.69
N LEU A 408 0.37 24.07 48.99
CA LEU A 408 1.08 25.04 49.83
C LEU A 408 1.80 24.31 50.99
N PRO A 409 3.14 24.34 51.07
CA PRO A 409 4.07 24.68 49.99
C PRO A 409 3.96 23.69 48.82
N CYS A 410 4.45 24.09 47.65
CA CYS A 410 4.49 23.23 46.47
C CYS A 410 5.75 22.35 46.48
N ALA A 411 5.63 21.11 45.99
CA ALA A 411 6.69 20.10 46.02
C ALA A 411 7.93 20.44 45.15
N LEU A 412 7.88 21.54 44.39
CA LEU A 412 9.07 22.12 43.77
C LEU A 412 9.76 23.11 44.71
N CYS A 413 9.05 24.16 45.16
CA CYS A 413 9.58 25.14 46.13
C CYS A 413 10.13 24.48 47.40
N GLN A 414 9.41 23.48 47.96
CA GLN A 414 9.83 22.75 49.15
C GLN A 414 11.18 22.04 48.96
N ARG A 415 11.38 21.33 47.85
CA ARG A 415 12.66 20.65 47.54
C ARG A 415 13.77 21.62 47.17
N SER A 416 13.43 22.73 46.52
CA SER A 416 14.38 23.79 46.13
C SER A 416 14.65 24.83 47.23
N ARG A 417 14.08 24.67 48.44
CA ARG A 417 14.13 25.63 49.56
C ARG A 417 13.80 27.08 49.15
N PHE A 418 12.87 27.26 48.23
CA PHE A 418 12.35 28.58 47.89
C PHE A 418 11.00 28.83 48.59
N GLU A 419 10.69 30.10 48.82
CA GLU A 419 9.35 30.53 49.23
C GLU A 419 8.29 30.14 48.18
N CYS A 420 7.07 29.93 48.67
CA CYS A 420 5.97 29.35 47.90
C CYS A 420 4.66 30.09 48.15
N GLU A 421 4.53 31.27 47.56
CA GLU A 421 3.34 32.10 47.72
C GLU A 421 2.30 31.93 46.61
N TYR A 422 1.08 32.34 46.93
CA TYR A 422 -0.06 32.46 46.03
C TYR A 422 -0.72 33.85 46.20
N THR A 423 0.12 34.89 46.25
CA THR A 423 -0.22 36.30 46.52
C THR A 423 -0.63 37.07 45.26
N ALA A 424 -0.22 36.64 44.06
CA ALA A 424 -0.55 37.37 42.82
C ALA A 424 -2.02 37.25 42.43
N GLY A 425 -2.61 38.38 42.00
CA GLY A 425 -4.03 38.53 41.67
C GLY A 425 -4.59 37.46 40.74
N TYR A 426 -5.80 37.00 41.06
CA TYR A 426 -6.54 36.00 40.30
C TYR A 426 -7.83 36.62 39.74
N HIS A 427 -7.83 36.94 38.45
CA HIS A 427 -8.87 37.74 37.81
C HIS A 427 -9.91 36.91 37.04
N ARG A 428 -10.03 35.60 37.30
CA ARG A 428 -10.84 34.67 36.48
C ARG A 428 -11.84 33.85 37.29
N GLY A 429 -12.78 34.54 37.93
CA GLY A 429 -13.82 33.96 38.79
C GLY A 429 -13.35 33.74 40.24
N LYS A 430 -14.07 32.91 41.01
CA LYS A 430 -13.70 32.57 42.39
C LYS A 430 -12.30 31.96 42.44
N VAL A 431 -11.50 32.39 43.42
CA VAL A 431 -10.13 31.88 43.63
C VAL A 431 -10.18 30.39 44.01
N PRO A 432 -9.49 29.49 43.29
CA PRO A 432 -9.43 28.08 43.68
C PRO A 432 -8.72 27.92 45.04
N PRO A 433 -9.25 27.09 45.97
CA PRO A 433 -8.56 26.78 47.21
C PRO A 433 -7.25 26.02 46.92
N VAL A 434 -6.22 26.30 47.71
CA VAL A 434 -4.88 25.70 47.57
C VAL A 434 -4.69 24.68 48.70
N PRO A 435 -4.63 23.36 48.41
CA PRO A 435 -4.47 22.34 49.45
C PRO A 435 -3.10 22.42 50.14
N THR A 436 -3.11 22.39 51.47
CA THR A 436 -1.89 22.30 52.29
C THR A 436 -1.28 20.90 52.15
N ALA A 437 0.05 20.79 52.09
CA ALA A 437 0.72 19.49 52.03
C ALA A 437 0.77 18.82 53.42
N SER A 438 -0.03 17.77 53.63
CA SER A 438 0.04 16.96 54.85
C SER A 438 1.25 16.03 54.85
N HIS A 439 1.85 15.81 56.02
CA HIS A 439 2.99 14.92 56.19
C HIS A 439 2.54 13.46 56.22
N GLN A 440 3.14 12.62 55.37
CA GLN A 440 3.18 11.17 55.56
C GLN A 440 4.58 10.78 56.03
N THR A 441 4.72 10.57 57.33
CA THR A 441 5.81 9.76 57.91
C THR A 441 5.45 8.29 57.75
N GLY A 442 6.34 7.48 57.20
CA GLY A 442 6.16 6.02 57.15
C GLY A 442 6.89 5.35 58.29
N ASP A 443 6.33 4.24 58.78
CA ASP A 443 7.07 3.24 59.57
C ASP A 443 6.45 1.83 59.40
N VAL A 444 6.96 0.84 60.13
CA VAL A 444 7.05 -0.57 59.73
C VAL A 444 6.20 -1.53 60.59
N SER A 445 5.82 -2.66 59.96
CA SER A 445 5.45 -3.97 60.54
C SER A 445 4.03 -4.28 61.07
N LYS A 446 3.65 -5.53 60.77
CA LYS A 446 2.77 -6.51 61.50
C LYS A 446 1.40 -6.01 62.03
N ALA A 447 0.25 -6.46 61.52
CA ALA A 447 -0.31 -7.82 61.32
C ALA A 447 -1.10 -8.35 62.53
N SER A 448 -2.28 -8.96 62.25
CA SER A 448 -3.17 -9.70 63.18
C SER A 448 -3.81 -8.82 64.31
N GLN A 449 -4.96 -9.14 64.94
CA GLN A 449 -5.94 -10.23 64.78
C GLN A 449 -7.25 -9.85 65.50
N TYR A 450 -8.43 -10.33 65.03
CA TYR A 450 -9.76 -10.24 65.69
C TYR A 450 -10.28 -8.79 65.99
N GLY A 451 -11.55 -8.55 66.32
CA GLY A 451 -12.75 -9.39 66.24
C GLY A 451 -14.00 -8.70 66.84
N GLU A 452 -15.14 -8.84 66.16
CA GLU A 452 -16.53 -8.77 66.67
C GLU A 452 -17.10 -7.53 67.42
N GLN A 453 -18.22 -7.02 66.88
CA GLN A 453 -19.40 -6.44 67.58
C GLN A 453 -19.19 -5.09 68.36
N SER A 454 -20.20 -4.23 68.62
CA SER A 454 -21.66 -4.32 68.43
C SER A 454 -22.37 -2.94 68.24
N THR A 455 -23.64 -2.98 67.82
CA THR A 455 -24.74 -1.99 67.99
C THR A 455 -24.66 -0.54 67.44
N ASN A 456 -25.68 -0.19 66.65
CA ASN A 456 -26.16 1.19 66.39
C ASN A 456 -27.02 1.73 67.57
N PRO A 457 -27.51 2.98 67.51
CA PRO A 457 -28.90 3.16 67.05
C PRO A 457 -29.13 4.31 66.03
N SER A 458 -30.36 4.35 65.48
CA SER A 458 -30.90 5.29 64.48
C SER A 458 -31.36 6.63 65.11
N VAL A 459 -31.89 7.66 64.40
CA VAL A 459 -33.29 7.76 63.88
C VAL A 459 -33.48 9.02 62.98
N ASN A 460 -34.23 8.86 61.87
CA ASN A 460 -35.25 9.71 61.17
C ASN A 460 -35.45 11.22 61.50
N SER A 461 -36.11 12.10 60.68
CA SER A 461 -36.43 12.17 59.22
C SER A 461 -37.29 13.44 58.88
N LEU A 462 -37.34 13.84 57.59
CA LEU A 462 -38.43 14.59 56.89
C LEU A 462 -38.60 16.13 57.05
N SER A 463 -39.36 16.71 56.10
CA SER A 463 -39.56 18.15 55.75
C SER A 463 -41.00 18.63 56.11
N PRO A 464 -41.65 19.74 55.62
CA PRO A 464 -41.45 20.67 54.46
C PRO A 464 -41.36 22.17 54.95
N PRO A 465 -41.92 23.29 54.38
CA PRO A 465 -42.67 23.58 53.13
C PRO A 465 -42.24 24.87 52.33
N THR A 466 -43.11 25.90 52.25
CA THR A 466 -43.26 26.95 51.19
C THR A 466 -44.20 28.10 51.70
N PRO A 467 -44.69 29.15 50.96
CA PRO A 467 -44.51 29.60 49.55
C PRO A 467 -44.40 31.16 49.31
N GLN A 468 -44.54 31.58 48.03
CA GLN A 468 -44.98 32.91 47.50
C GLN A 468 -44.00 34.10 47.59
N HIS A 469 -43.93 35.08 46.66
CA HIS A 469 -44.57 35.37 45.34
C HIS A 469 -43.65 36.41 44.60
N ALA A 470 -43.73 36.82 43.32
CA ALA A 470 -44.46 36.57 42.04
C ALA A 470 -43.58 37.22 40.90
N SER A 471 -43.90 37.46 39.60
CA SER A 471 -44.90 37.09 38.55
C SER A 471 -44.47 37.77 37.21
N ILE A 472 -44.97 37.31 36.04
CA ILE A 472 -45.11 38.05 34.74
C ILE A 472 -43.81 38.42 33.99
N ASP A 473 -43.61 38.16 32.68
CA ASP A 473 -44.21 37.33 31.60
C ASP A 473 -43.09 37.11 30.54
N GLY A 474 -43.11 36.23 29.53
CA GLY A 474 -43.97 35.13 29.01
C GLY A 474 -43.24 34.56 27.76
N LEU A 475 -43.05 33.25 27.49
CA LEU A 475 -43.97 32.09 27.38
C LEU A 475 -44.91 32.20 26.16
N LEU A 476 -45.16 31.19 25.31
CA LEU A 476 -44.67 29.80 25.03
C LEU A 476 -44.82 29.58 23.49
N HIS A 477 -44.50 28.47 22.79
CA HIS A 477 -44.14 27.04 23.02
C HIS A 477 -42.84 26.71 22.21
N ALA A 478 -42.11 25.59 22.28
CA ALA A 478 -42.29 24.16 22.63
C ALA A 478 -42.86 23.24 21.53
N ASP A 479 -42.09 22.23 21.10
CA ASP A 479 -42.54 20.82 21.23
C ASP A 479 -41.36 19.83 21.27
N LYS A 480 -41.65 18.57 21.63
CA LYS A 480 -40.71 17.44 21.71
C LYS A 480 -40.84 16.54 20.48
N HIS A 481 -39.73 16.12 19.87
CA HIS A 481 -39.69 14.85 19.16
C HIS A 481 -38.32 14.16 19.25
N THR A 482 -38.36 12.83 19.38
CA THR A 482 -37.21 11.95 19.56
C THR A 482 -36.39 11.85 18.28
N THR A 483 -35.09 12.18 18.34
CA THR A 483 -34.12 11.85 17.27
C THR A 483 -32.78 11.44 17.89
N LEU A 484 -32.15 10.43 17.28
CA LEU A 484 -30.81 9.97 17.68
C LEU A 484 -29.73 10.98 17.23
N PRO A 485 -28.56 11.05 17.88
CA PRO A 485 -27.42 11.77 17.36
C PRO A 485 -27.00 11.18 16.00
N SER A 486 -27.11 11.99 14.94
CA SER A 486 -26.80 11.60 13.56
C SER A 486 -25.37 11.03 13.41
N SER A 487 -25.26 9.88 12.75
CA SER A 487 -24.02 9.12 12.50
C SER A 487 -23.06 9.76 11.47
N GLY A 488 -23.15 11.07 11.22
CA GLY A 488 -22.37 11.80 10.22
C GLY A 488 -21.00 12.35 10.67
N ASN A 489 -20.37 11.77 11.69
CA ASN A 489 -19.22 12.35 12.41
C ASN A 489 -18.03 11.41 12.66
N SER A 490 -17.68 10.57 11.68
CA SER A 490 -16.36 9.96 11.59
C SER A 490 -15.61 10.52 10.36
N PRO A 491 -14.27 10.64 10.36
CA PRO A 491 -13.51 10.77 9.12
C PRO A 491 -13.82 9.58 8.20
N GLU A 492 -14.10 9.84 6.92
CA GLU A 492 -14.39 8.76 5.95
C GLU A 492 -13.18 7.81 5.85
N PRO A 493 -13.40 6.49 5.75
CA PRO A 493 -12.33 5.51 5.82
C PRO A 493 -11.30 5.69 4.71
N HIS A 494 -10.05 5.33 5.02
CA HIS A 494 -8.97 5.30 4.04
C HIS A 494 -9.33 4.37 2.88
N GLN A 495 -9.02 4.80 1.66
CA GLN A 495 -9.18 3.95 0.47
C GLN A 495 -7.81 3.36 0.17
N THR A 496 -7.70 2.04 0.27
CA THR A 496 -6.60 1.30 -0.33
C THR A 496 -6.98 0.89 -1.75
N ASP A 497 -6.01 0.69 -2.63
CA ASP A 497 -6.23 -0.18 -3.79
C ASP A 497 -6.27 -1.66 -3.37
N LEU A 498 -6.49 -2.57 -4.33
CA LEU A 498 -6.61 -4.01 -4.07
C LEU A 498 -5.31 -4.66 -3.58
N GLU A 499 -4.18 -3.94 -3.64
CA GLU A 499 -2.87 -4.37 -3.15
C GLU A 499 -2.53 -3.73 -1.79
N GLY A 500 -3.47 -2.98 -1.19
CA GLY A 500 -3.30 -2.36 0.12
C GLY A 500 -2.61 -0.99 0.09
N HIS A 501 -2.24 -0.44 -1.07
CA HIS A 501 -1.59 0.87 -1.12
C HIS A 501 -2.57 1.99 -0.84
N TYR A 502 -2.16 2.98 -0.04
CA TYR A 502 -2.96 4.18 0.23
C TYR A 502 -3.25 4.99 -1.05
N VAL A 503 -4.54 5.23 -1.31
CA VAL A 503 -5.09 6.11 -2.34
C VAL A 503 -5.84 7.26 -1.66
N GLY A 504 -5.23 8.44 -1.62
CA GLY A 504 -5.75 9.57 -0.85
C GLY A 504 -6.87 10.35 -1.56
N PRO A 505 -7.55 11.27 -0.84
CA PRO A 505 -8.76 11.95 -1.31
C PRO A 505 -8.55 12.90 -2.51
N ALA A 506 -7.29 13.24 -2.83
CA ALA A 506 -6.94 13.99 -4.04
C ALA A 506 -6.87 13.11 -5.31
N SER A 507 -6.80 11.78 -5.20
CA SER A 507 -6.76 10.90 -6.36
C SER A 507 -8.03 10.99 -7.21
N GLY A 508 -7.87 11.02 -8.53
CA GLY A 508 -8.99 10.81 -9.48
C GLY A 508 -9.67 9.45 -9.28
N VAL A 509 -8.93 8.42 -8.86
CA VAL A 509 -9.49 7.10 -8.51
C VAL A 509 -10.30 7.15 -7.22
N SER A 510 -9.83 7.89 -6.20
CA SER A 510 -10.63 8.13 -4.98
C SER A 510 -11.92 8.90 -5.28
N PHE A 511 -11.88 9.83 -6.24
CA PHE A 511 -13.08 10.53 -6.70
C PHE A 511 -14.05 9.58 -7.43
N LEU A 512 -13.57 8.79 -8.39
CA LEU A 512 -14.33 7.71 -9.06
C LEU A 512 -15.02 6.77 -8.06
N ILE A 513 -14.28 6.25 -7.07
CA ILE A 513 -14.81 5.34 -6.05
C ILE A 513 -15.99 5.95 -5.29
N ARG A 514 -15.92 7.27 -4.96
CA ARG A 514 -16.98 8.02 -4.29
C ARG A 514 -18.18 8.30 -5.19
N VAL A 515 -17.97 8.63 -6.46
CA VAL A 515 -19.05 8.77 -7.47
C VAL A 515 -19.78 7.44 -7.63
N GLN A 516 -19.04 6.37 -7.94
CA GLN A 516 -19.58 5.00 -8.03
C GLN A 516 -20.39 4.63 -6.79
N LYS A 517 -19.85 4.85 -5.57
CA LYS A 517 -20.53 4.43 -4.33
C LYS A 517 -21.93 5.05 -4.19
N ARG A 518 -22.15 6.27 -4.69
CA ARG A 518 -23.45 6.93 -4.63
C ARG A 518 -24.38 6.58 -5.79
N LEU A 519 -23.85 6.32 -6.99
CA LEU A 519 -24.65 5.73 -8.08
C LEU A 519 -25.11 4.29 -7.71
N HIS A 520 -24.28 3.55 -6.97
CA HIS A 520 -24.58 2.22 -6.43
C HIS A 520 -25.56 2.21 -5.25
N GLU A 521 -26.09 3.35 -4.78
CA GLU A 521 -27.15 3.35 -3.75
C GLU A 521 -28.49 2.75 -4.29
N HIS A 522 -28.54 2.34 -5.57
CA HIS A 522 -29.69 1.68 -6.20
C HIS A 522 -29.50 0.20 -6.64
N ILE A 523 -28.27 -0.35 -6.78
CA ILE A 523 -28.01 -1.79 -7.11
C ILE A 523 -26.64 -2.24 -6.57
N SER A 524 -26.55 -3.51 -6.12
CA SER A 524 -25.36 -4.11 -5.52
C SER A 524 -24.55 -5.02 -6.47
N PHE A 525 -23.25 -4.73 -6.68
CA PHE A 525 -22.28 -5.62 -7.35
C PHE A 525 -20.84 -5.43 -6.79
N PRO A 526 -19.91 -6.41 -6.97
CA PRO A 526 -18.58 -6.38 -6.37
C PRO A 526 -17.52 -5.63 -7.20
N ARG A 527 -16.67 -4.85 -6.53
CA ARG A 527 -15.60 -4.02 -7.13
C ARG A 527 -14.27 -4.79 -7.19
N THR A 528 -13.78 -5.17 -8.37
CA THR A 528 -12.69 -6.17 -8.49
C THR A 528 -11.65 -5.92 -9.61
N THR A 529 -11.14 -4.69 -9.78
CA THR A 529 -10.06 -4.41 -10.76
C THR A 529 -8.94 -3.48 -10.20
N PRO A 530 -7.64 -3.87 -10.25
CA PRO A 530 -6.53 -3.05 -9.74
C PRO A 530 -6.10 -1.95 -10.74
N ILE A 531 -6.69 -0.77 -10.61
CA ILE A 531 -6.64 0.34 -11.59
C ILE A 531 -5.21 0.79 -11.97
N PHE A 532 -4.24 0.69 -11.06
CA PHE A 532 -2.88 1.21 -11.29
C PHE A 532 -1.87 0.20 -11.86
N ASN A 533 -2.11 -1.11 -11.71
CA ASN A 533 -1.11 -2.16 -11.99
C ASN A 533 -1.63 -3.30 -12.90
N LEU A 534 -2.92 -3.33 -13.28
CA LEU A 534 -3.52 -4.37 -14.14
C LEU A 534 -2.76 -4.52 -15.47
N GLY A 535 -2.13 -5.68 -15.72
CA GLY A 535 -1.43 -5.96 -16.99
C GLY A 535 -0.03 -5.35 -17.10
N ASP A 536 0.59 -4.94 -15.99
CA ASP A 536 2.02 -4.60 -15.94
C ASP A 536 2.89 -5.85 -16.16
N ALA A 537 3.32 -6.09 -17.41
CA ALA A 537 4.33 -7.11 -17.73
C ALA A 537 5.63 -6.89 -16.94
N PRO A 538 6.50 -7.89 -16.70
CA PRO A 538 7.82 -7.65 -16.12
C PRO A 538 8.66 -6.73 -17.02
N LEU A 539 9.45 -5.83 -16.42
CA LEU A 539 10.49 -5.11 -17.16
C LEU A 539 11.67 -6.08 -17.45
N PRO A 540 12.36 -5.95 -18.60
CA PRO A 540 13.53 -6.78 -18.87
C PRO A 540 14.62 -6.51 -17.84
N LYS A 541 15.23 -7.57 -17.31
CA LYS A 541 16.46 -7.44 -16.52
C LYS A 541 17.60 -6.97 -17.45
N TYR A 542 18.58 -6.26 -16.89
CA TYR A 542 19.77 -5.90 -17.64
C TYR A 542 20.58 -7.16 -18.00
N ASP A 543 20.88 -7.29 -19.29
CA ASP A 543 21.82 -8.26 -19.85
C ASP A 543 22.61 -7.49 -20.93
N PRO A 544 23.96 -7.43 -20.84
CA PRO A 544 24.79 -6.69 -21.78
C PRO A 544 24.67 -7.22 -23.23
N SER A 545 24.28 -8.48 -23.41
CA SER A 545 24.18 -9.15 -24.71
C SER A 545 23.12 -8.52 -25.63
N PHE A 546 22.10 -7.89 -25.05
CA PHE A 546 21.04 -7.19 -25.79
C PHE A 546 21.28 -5.68 -25.94
N LEU A 547 22.29 -5.11 -25.27
CA LEU A 547 22.55 -3.66 -25.31
C LEU A 547 23.28 -3.25 -26.61
N ILE A 548 22.51 -3.11 -27.69
CA ILE A 548 23.01 -2.56 -28.95
C ILE A 548 23.11 -1.02 -28.81
N ILE A 549 24.34 -0.53 -28.70
CA ILE A 549 24.64 0.90 -28.80
C ILE A 549 24.45 1.34 -30.27
N PRO A 550 23.65 2.39 -30.55
CA PRO A 550 23.42 2.87 -31.92
C PRO A 550 24.71 3.43 -32.55
N SER A 551 24.74 3.57 -33.88
CA SER A 551 25.84 4.33 -34.51
C SER A 551 25.78 5.81 -34.10
N LYS A 552 26.92 6.50 -34.11
CA LYS A 552 27.00 7.94 -33.76
C LYS A 552 26.00 8.82 -34.55
N LYS A 553 25.71 8.47 -35.81
CA LYS A 553 24.73 9.16 -36.67
C LYS A 553 23.29 8.95 -36.18
N GLU A 554 22.93 7.72 -35.84
CA GLU A 554 21.60 7.40 -35.28
C GLU A 554 21.42 7.98 -33.89
N ALA A 555 22.47 7.92 -33.05
CA ALA A 555 22.47 8.49 -31.71
C ALA A 555 22.25 10.00 -31.71
N ARG A 556 22.83 10.71 -32.69
CA ARG A 556 22.57 12.13 -32.93
C ARG A 556 21.10 12.36 -33.32
N ALA A 557 20.57 11.59 -34.27
CA ALA A 557 19.16 11.70 -34.68
C ALA A 557 18.19 11.41 -33.52
N LEU A 558 18.50 10.45 -32.63
CA LEU A 558 17.73 10.18 -31.41
C LEU A 558 17.82 11.34 -30.41
N LEU A 559 18.99 11.97 -30.25
CA LEU A 559 19.18 13.13 -29.38
C LEU A 559 18.37 14.35 -29.86
N ASP A 560 18.40 14.62 -31.17
CA ASP A 560 17.62 15.70 -31.78
C ASP A 560 16.10 15.42 -31.63
N ARG A 561 15.67 14.17 -31.90
CA ARG A 561 14.28 13.72 -31.70
C ARG A 561 13.81 13.88 -30.25
N TYR A 562 14.68 13.63 -29.27
CA TYR A 562 14.36 13.81 -27.84
C TYR A 562 14.07 15.28 -27.49
N PHE A 563 14.94 16.21 -27.92
CA PHE A 563 14.78 17.62 -27.60
C PHE A 563 13.60 18.29 -28.32
N GLU A 564 13.16 17.76 -29.46
CA GLU A 564 11.96 18.19 -30.17
C GLU A 564 10.68 17.53 -29.62
N PHE A 565 10.67 16.20 -29.43
CA PHE A 565 9.43 15.44 -29.16
C PHE A 565 9.24 14.89 -27.74
N THR A 566 10.26 14.70 -26.91
CA THR A 566 10.03 14.07 -25.59
C THR A 566 9.36 15.03 -24.61
N PHE A 567 10.04 16.09 -24.15
CA PHE A 567 9.52 16.95 -23.08
C PHE A 567 9.14 18.37 -23.56
N PRO A 568 7.84 18.67 -23.72
CA PRO A 568 7.40 20.02 -24.04
C PRO A 568 7.61 20.99 -22.86
N THR A 569 7.18 20.63 -21.65
CA THR A 569 7.30 21.51 -20.45
C THR A 569 8.31 21.04 -19.39
N HIS A 570 8.74 19.78 -19.40
CA HIS A 570 9.71 19.24 -18.45
C HIS A 570 11.15 19.31 -18.99
N ARG A 571 11.62 20.50 -19.39
CA ARG A 571 12.95 20.68 -20.01
C ARG A 571 14.06 20.81 -18.95
N PHE A 572 14.45 19.67 -18.36
CA PHE A 572 15.45 19.59 -17.27
C PHE A 572 16.91 19.41 -17.72
N LEU A 573 17.17 19.38 -19.04
CA LEU A 573 18.52 19.29 -19.62
C LEU A 573 18.86 20.58 -20.38
N HIS A 574 20.15 20.73 -20.72
CA HIS A 574 20.67 21.76 -21.61
C HIS A 574 21.27 21.09 -22.85
N GLN A 575 20.73 21.39 -24.04
CA GLN A 575 21.03 20.63 -25.25
C GLN A 575 22.52 20.62 -25.63
N PRO A 576 23.24 21.75 -25.76
CA PRO A 576 24.68 21.75 -26.07
C PRO A 576 25.54 20.97 -25.07
N GLN A 577 25.15 20.91 -23.80
CA GLN A 577 25.88 20.14 -22.78
C GLN A 577 25.72 18.63 -23.00
N VAL A 578 24.51 18.18 -23.34
CA VAL A 578 24.24 16.77 -23.65
C VAL A 578 24.86 16.37 -24.99
N GLU A 579 24.93 17.27 -25.96
CA GLU A 579 25.66 17.06 -27.22
C GLU A 579 27.17 16.83 -26.95
N SER A 580 27.80 17.64 -26.09
CA SER A 580 29.18 17.41 -25.65
C SER A 580 29.35 16.05 -24.97
N TRP A 581 28.40 15.63 -24.12
CA TRP A 581 28.43 14.31 -23.48
C TRP A 581 28.25 13.15 -24.47
N LEU A 582 27.52 13.35 -25.56
CA LEU A 582 27.41 12.35 -26.64
C LEU A 582 28.74 12.19 -27.39
N GLU A 583 29.45 13.30 -27.64
CA GLU A 583 30.79 13.28 -28.24
C GLU A 583 31.81 12.58 -27.32
N ASP A 584 31.84 12.93 -26.03
CA ASP A 584 32.64 12.23 -25.00
C ASP A 584 32.34 10.72 -24.96
N PHE A 585 31.06 10.34 -25.05
CA PHE A 585 30.64 8.94 -25.02
C PHE A 585 31.19 8.13 -26.20
N TYR A 586 31.08 8.64 -27.43
CA TYR A 586 31.65 7.95 -28.60
C TYR A 586 33.17 7.99 -28.68
N HIS A 587 33.81 8.99 -28.06
CA HIS A 587 35.27 9.00 -27.89
C HIS A 587 35.70 7.91 -26.89
N ASP A 588 35.10 7.88 -25.70
CA ASP A 588 35.50 6.97 -24.62
C ASP A 588 35.11 5.50 -24.89
N LEU A 589 34.17 5.23 -25.80
CA LEU A 589 33.88 3.87 -26.29
C LEU A 589 35.07 3.21 -27.04
N GLY A 590 35.98 4.01 -27.60
CA GLY A 590 37.20 3.52 -28.27
C GLY A 590 38.45 3.50 -27.39
N ALA A 591 38.37 3.92 -26.12
CA ALA A 591 39.53 4.19 -25.28
C ALA A 591 39.68 3.16 -24.14
N SER A 592 40.86 2.55 -24.01
CA SER A 592 41.19 1.57 -22.96
C SER A 592 41.42 2.18 -21.56
N GLN A 593 40.91 3.38 -21.28
CA GLN A 593 41.10 4.07 -20.00
C GLN A 593 39.91 3.86 -19.05
N PRO A 594 40.14 3.85 -17.72
CA PRO A 594 39.04 3.77 -16.75
C PRO A 594 38.10 4.99 -16.88
N PRO A 595 36.77 4.80 -16.73
CA PRO A 595 35.79 5.85 -16.97
C PRO A 595 35.96 7.04 -16.01
N LYS A 596 35.87 8.26 -16.57
CA LYS A 596 35.98 9.53 -15.85
C LYS A 596 34.98 9.60 -14.68
N PRO A 597 35.30 10.17 -13.50
CA PRO A 597 34.38 10.22 -12.36
C PRO A 597 33.05 10.92 -12.68
N GLY A 598 31.95 10.16 -12.61
CA GLY A 598 30.60 10.60 -12.98
C GLY A 598 30.14 10.18 -14.39
N ALA A 599 31.01 9.55 -15.20
CA ALA A 599 30.66 9.09 -16.55
C ALA A 599 29.49 8.08 -16.56
N MET A 600 29.32 7.25 -15.52
CA MET A 600 28.21 6.29 -15.46
C MET A 600 26.84 6.98 -15.40
N ALA A 601 26.70 8.05 -14.61
CA ALA A 601 25.46 8.84 -14.58
C ALA A 601 25.18 9.55 -15.92
N THR A 602 26.23 10.00 -16.61
CA THR A 602 26.10 10.58 -17.96
C THR A 602 25.72 9.52 -19.00
N ARG A 603 26.32 8.31 -18.95
CA ARG A 603 25.96 7.16 -19.80
C ARG A 603 24.50 6.75 -19.58
N ALA A 604 24.08 6.61 -18.32
CA ALA A 604 22.71 6.32 -17.94
C ALA A 604 21.70 7.37 -18.45
N LEU A 605 22.06 8.66 -18.42
CA LEU A 605 21.24 9.74 -18.96
C LEU A 605 21.13 9.69 -20.49
N LEU A 606 22.22 9.42 -21.21
CA LEU A 606 22.21 9.23 -22.67
C LEU A 606 21.36 8.01 -23.07
N LEU A 607 21.45 6.91 -22.33
CA LEU A 607 20.59 5.75 -22.54
C LEU A 607 19.11 6.07 -22.31
N MET A 608 18.77 6.87 -21.29
CA MET A 608 17.40 7.34 -21.11
C MET A 608 16.91 8.27 -22.22
N ILE A 609 17.79 9.09 -22.78
CA ILE A 609 17.48 9.91 -23.97
C ILE A 609 17.13 9.00 -25.16
N PHE A 610 17.92 7.95 -25.42
CA PHE A 610 17.63 6.99 -26.48
C PHE A 610 16.33 6.21 -26.21
N ALA A 611 16.09 5.78 -24.97
CA ALA A 611 14.84 5.12 -24.55
C ALA A 611 13.61 5.98 -24.87
N HIS A 612 13.63 7.25 -24.46
CA HIS A 612 12.55 8.22 -24.73
C HIS A 612 12.42 8.58 -26.21
N ALA A 613 13.53 8.72 -26.94
CA ALA A 613 13.53 9.05 -28.36
C ALA A 613 12.90 7.93 -29.22
N ARG A 614 13.16 6.66 -28.88
CA ARG A 614 12.53 5.50 -29.55
C ARG A 614 11.00 5.48 -29.36
N LEU A 615 10.48 5.96 -28.21
CA LEU A 615 9.04 6.13 -27.98
C LEU A 615 8.42 7.34 -28.71
N CYS A 616 9.24 8.16 -29.38
CA CYS A 616 8.81 9.28 -30.22
C CYS A 616 8.94 9.01 -31.73
N LEU A 617 9.28 7.79 -32.16
CA LEU A 617 9.36 7.45 -33.59
C LEU A 617 7.95 7.29 -34.22
N PRO A 618 7.76 7.62 -35.51
CA PRO A 618 6.49 7.40 -36.20
C PRO A 618 6.19 5.91 -36.40
N SER A 619 4.90 5.54 -36.38
CA SER A 619 4.42 4.15 -36.48
C SER A 619 4.74 3.41 -37.78
N SER A 620 5.38 4.07 -38.75
CA SER A 620 5.88 3.48 -40.00
C SER A 620 7.19 2.70 -39.82
N GLU A 621 7.93 2.93 -38.74
CA GLU A 621 9.04 2.06 -38.32
C GLU A 621 8.49 1.04 -37.31
N GLY A 622 8.80 -0.25 -37.48
CA GLY A 622 8.14 -1.37 -36.81
C GLY A 622 8.04 -1.23 -35.29
N SER A 623 6.84 -0.92 -34.79
CA SER A 623 6.60 -0.42 -33.42
C SER A 623 7.04 -1.38 -32.31
N LEU A 624 6.96 -2.70 -32.55
CA LEU A 624 7.38 -3.73 -31.59
C LEU A 624 8.90 -3.65 -31.32
N GLY A 625 9.71 -3.53 -32.38
CA GLY A 625 11.17 -3.41 -32.28
C GLY A 625 11.63 -2.11 -31.63
N ALA A 626 10.89 -1.00 -31.82
CA ALA A 626 11.16 0.25 -31.12
C ALA A 626 10.88 0.13 -29.61
N CYS A 627 9.84 -0.61 -29.21
CA CYS A 627 9.47 -0.83 -27.81
C CYS A 627 10.52 -1.68 -27.05
N VAL A 628 10.92 -2.82 -27.62
CA VAL A 628 11.92 -3.72 -27.01
C VAL A 628 13.25 -3.00 -26.77
N ASN A 629 13.77 -2.31 -27.80
CA ASN A 629 15.01 -1.53 -27.67
C ASN A 629 14.90 -0.40 -26.62
N SER A 630 13.74 0.25 -26.52
CA SER A 630 13.48 1.28 -25.51
C SER A 630 13.57 0.75 -24.08
N ALA A 631 13.02 -0.45 -23.83
CA ALA A 631 13.08 -1.10 -22.52
C ALA A 631 14.49 -1.59 -22.15
N VAL A 632 15.29 -2.06 -23.12
CA VAL A 632 16.70 -2.42 -22.91
C VAL A 632 17.54 -1.20 -22.48
N TYR A 633 17.36 -0.05 -23.13
CA TYR A 633 18.05 1.18 -22.73
C TYR A 633 17.68 1.65 -21.31
N PHE A 634 16.41 1.44 -20.88
CA PHE A 634 16.00 1.72 -19.51
C PHE A 634 16.71 0.79 -18.50
N ALA A 635 16.72 -0.52 -18.75
CA ALA A 635 17.38 -1.49 -17.87
C ALA A 635 18.90 -1.26 -17.76
N ALA A 636 19.56 -0.91 -18.87
CA ALA A 636 20.96 -0.51 -18.87
C ALA A 636 21.21 0.79 -18.07
N SER A 637 20.27 1.75 -18.13
CA SER A 637 20.34 2.96 -17.31
C SER A 637 20.22 2.67 -15.81
N GLU A 638 19.33 1.74 -15.40
CA GLU A 638 19.23 1.31 -14.00
C GLU A 638 20.53 0.66 -13.51
N HIS A 639 21.13 -0.22 -14.32
CA HIS A 639 22.40 -0.87 -14.01
C HIS A 639 23.55 0.15 -13.82
N TYR A 640 23.78 1.06 -14.77
CA TYR A 640 24.84 2.08 -14.65
C TYR A 640 24.63 3.05 -13.48
N LEU A 641 23.39 3.23 -13.00
CA LEU A 641 23.08 4.04 -11.82
C LEU A 641 23.20 3.25 -10.50
N ALA A 642 23.15 1.91 -10.55
CA ALA A 642 23.44 1.04 -9.41
C ALA A 642 24.96 0.87 -9.19
N GLU A 643 25.75 0.86 -10.27
CA GLU A 643 27.22 0.84 -10.22
C GLU A 643 27.86 2.22 -9.95
N GLU A 644 27.06 3.26 -9.66
CA GLU A 644 27.53 4.63 -9.49
C GLU A 644 28.31 4.83 -8.17
N THR A 645 29.64 4.68 -8.22
CA THR A 645 30.52 4.96 -7.07
C THR A 645 30.86 6.44 -6.91
N GLY A 646 30.66 7.00 -5.72
CA GLY A 646 31.16 8.33 -5.34
C GLY A 646 30.07 9.29 -4.84
N PRO A 647 30.33 10.62 -4.82
CA PRO A 647 29.34 11.61 -4.43
C PRO A 647 28.25 11.75 -5.50
N VAL A 648 27.00 11.94 -5.04
CA VAL A 648 25.81 12.18 -5.87
C VAL A 648 26.02 13.43 -6.75
N ARG A 649 25.66 13.34 -8.04
CA ARG A 649 25.84 14.42 -9.03
C ARG A 649 24.50 14.88 -9.61
N LEU A 650 24.53 16.01 -10.31
CA LEU A 650 23.36 16.52 -11.04
C LEU A 650 22.90 15.54 -12.13
N SER A 651 23.83 14.94 -12.88
CA SER A 651 23.53 13.90 -13.87
C SER A 651 22.88 12.66 -13.25
N SER A 652 23.29 12.26 -12.05
CA SER A 652 22.72 11.15 -11.26
C SER A 652 21.24 11.36 -10.95
N VAL A 653 20.84 12.62 -10.74
CA VAL A 653 19.45 13.03 -10.50
C VAL A 653 18.70 13.22 -11.83
N GLN A 654 19.32 13.79 -12.85
CA GLN A 654 18.75 13.94 -14.20
C GLN A 654 18.39 12.59 -14.83
N ALA A 655 19.26 11.58 -14.71
CA ALA A 655 19.00 10.23 -15.23
C ALA A 655 17.82 9.57 -14.50
N ARG A 656 17.80 9.63 -13.16
CA ARG A 656 16.69 9.09 -12.34
C ARG A 656 15.36 9.85 -12.55
N LEU A 657 15.41 11.14 -12.86
CA LEU A 657 14.23 11.91 -13.27
C LEU A 657 13.72 11.49 -14.65
N ALA A 658 14.63 11.23 -15.61
CA ALA A 658 14.28 10.69 -16.92
C ALA A 658 13.66 9.29 -16.82
N GLN A 659 14.16 8.44 -15.91
CA GLN A 659 13.58 7.13 -15.57
C GLN A 659 12.18 7.26 -14.95
N CYS A 660 11.95 8.19 -14.02
CA CYS A 660 10.60 8.47 -13.50
C CYS A 660 9.61 8.80 -14.64
N PHE A 661 9.97 9.73 -15.53
CA PHE A 661 9.13 10.06 -16.68
C PHE A 661 8.96 8.88 -17.66
N TYR A 662 9.96 8.00 -17.79
CA TYR A 662 9.86 6.79 -18.60
C TYR A 662 8.86 5.79 -18.03
N LEU A 663 8.96 5.49 -16.73
CA LEU A 663 8.02 4.61 -16.03
C LEU A 663 6.58 5.12 -16.14
N LEU A 664 6.37 6.44 -16.11
CA LEU A 664 5.05 7.05 -16.29
C LEU A 664 4.53 6.94 -17.73
N GLY A 665 5.41 7.11 -18.74
CA GLY A 665 5.08 6.83 -20.14
C GLY A 665 4.73 5.35 -20.36
N GLN A 666 5.46 4.45 -19.71
CA GLN A 666 5.19 3.00 -19.64
C GLN A 666 4.12 2.63 -18.60
N SER A 667 3.31 3.58 -18.13
CA SER A 667 2.13 3.36 -17.30
C SER A 667 2.35 2.90 -15.84
N ARG A 668 3.60 2.76 -15.39
CA ARG A 668 4.01 2.16 -14.09
C ARG A 668 4.06 3.17 -12.94
N ILE A 669 2.92 3.78 -12.61
CA ILE A 669 2.88 4.90 -11.64
C ILE A 669 3.35 4.51 -10.22
N ASN A 670 3.09 3.28 -9.77
CA ASN A 670 3.58 2.80 -8.47
C ASN A 670 5.11 2.60 -8.46
N HIS A 671 5.72 2.05 -9.51
CA HIS A 671 7.18 1.96 -9.61
C HIS A 671 7.81 3.36 -9.68
N CYS A 672 7.21 4.28 -10.46
CA CYS A 672 7.66 5.67 -10.48
C CYS A 672 7.59 6.33 -9.10
N TRP A 673 6.58 6.07 -8.27
CA TRP A 673 6.48 6.63 -6.92
C TRP A 673 7.68 6.23 -6.05
N SER A 674 8.05 4.95 -6.07
CA SER A 674 9.19 4.43 -5.32
C SER A 674 10.53 5.00 -5.82
N LEU A 675 10.76 5.03 -7.13
CA LEU A 675 11.97 5.63 -7.72
C LEU A 675 12.05 7.15 -7.44
N PHE A 676 10.91 7.85 -7.52
CA PHE A 676 10.81 9.27 -7.22
C PHE A 676 11.18 9.56 -5.76
N GLY A 677 10.75 8.73 -4.81
CA GLY A 677 11.13 8.87 -3.39
C GLY A 677 12.65 8.80 -3.16
N THR A 678 13.34 7.91 -3.88
CA THR A 678 14.82 7.84 -3.84
C THR A 678 15.46 9.04 -4.54
N MET A 679 15.01 9.39 -5.75
CA MET A 679 15.54 10.51 -6.54
C MET A 679 15.35 11.87 -5.85
N ALA A 680 14.20 12.09 -5.19
CA ALA A 680 13.93 13.30 -4.42
C ALA A 680 14.88 13.45 -3.23
N ARG A 681 15.20 12.36 -2.51
CA ARG A 681 16.22 12.37 -1.44
C ARG A 681 17.61 12.74 -1.98
N LEU A 682 18.00 12.22 -3.15
CA LEU A 682 19.25 12.58 -3.82
C LEU A 682 19.27 14.07 -4.23
N ALA A 683 18.17 14.59 -4.76
CA ALA A 683 18.01 16.01 -5.10
C ALA A 683 18.06 16.93 -3.87
N ILE A 684 17.52 16.49 -2.73
CA ILE A 684 17.64 17.18 -1.44
C ILE A 684 19.10 17.16 -0.94
N ALA A 685 19.77 16.00 -0.99
CA ALA A 685 21.15 15.82 -0.53
C ALA A 685 22.16 16.71 -1.28
N ILE A 686 22.00 16.90 -2.60
CA ILE A 686 22.84 17.85 -3.37
C ILE A 686 22.32 19.28 -3.38
N GLY A 687 21.28 19.59 -2.59
CA GLY A 687 20.77 20.95 -2.36
C GLY A 687 20.03 21.59 -3.54
N LEU A 688 19.34 20.83 -4.40
CA LEU A 688 18.62 21.40 -5.54
C LEU A 688 17.45 22.31 -5.16
N HIS A 689 16.87 22.09 -3.98
CA HIS A 689 15.76 22.87 -3.41
C HIS A 689 16.18 24.22 -2.82
N ARG A 690 17.49 24.52 -2.76
CA ARG A 690 18.03 25.75 -2.17
C ARG A 690 18.55 26.74 -3.21
N GLY A 691 18.21 28.00 -3.04
CA GLY A 691 18.84 29.12 -3.75
C GLY A 691 20.28 29.30 -3.26
N ARG A 692 21.25 28.88 -4.07
CA ARG A 692 22.67 28.82 -3.68
C ARG A 692 23.25 30.22 -3.48
N ARG A 693 23.27 30.71 -2.23
CA ARG A 693 23.98 31.93 -1.85
C ARG A 693 25.48 31.76 -2.11
N ARG A 694 26.04 32.65 -2.94
CA ARG A 694 27.44 32.70 -3.41
C ARG A 694 28.46 32.09 -2.45
N GLU A 695 28.99 30.92 -2.81
CA GLU A 695 30.26 30.44 -2.28
C GLU A 695 31.39 31.05 -3.13
N LEU A 696 32.23 31.88 -2.51
CA LEU A 696 33.37 32.50 -3.18
C LEU A 696 34.53 31.51 -3.27
N THR A 697 34.93 31.09 -4.49
CA THR A 697 36.31 30.69 -4.88
C THR A 697 36.41 30.15 -6.31
N GLY A 698 35.32 29.67 -6.92
CA GLY A 698 35.31 29.11 -8.28
C GLY A 698 34.76 30.06 -9.36
N SER A 699 35.13 29.81 -10.61
CA SER A 699 34.44 30.38 -11.78
C SER A 699 33.00 29.85 -11.86
N VAL A 700 32.02 30.73 -12.03
CA VAL A 700 30.60 30.36 -12.08
C VAL A 700 30.27 29.76 -13.45
N ASP A 701 29.93 28.47 -13.49
CA ASP A 701 29.24 27.88 -14.65
C ASP A 701 27.74 28.17 -14.57
N PHE A 702 27.25 29.01 -15.48
CA PHE A 702 25.83 29.31 -15.61
C PHE A 702 25.01 28.15 -16.20
N VAL A 703 25.64 27.21 -16.94
CA VAL A 703 24.97 26.03 -17.49
C VAL A 703 24.58 25.08 -16.36
N GLU A 704 25.49 24.74 -15.44
CA GLU A 704 25.12 23.95 -14.25
C GLU A 704 24.06 24.68 -13.41
N GLN A 705 24.20 25.99 -13.17
CA GLN A 705 23.22 26.74 -12.36
C GLN A 705 21.79 26.67 -12.93
N GLU A 706 21.61 26.93 -14.22
CA GLU A 706 20.28 26.84 -14.85
C GLU A 706 19.81 25.38 -14.95
N CYS A 707 20.69 24.40 -15.19
CA CYS A 707 20.31 22.99 -15.11
C CYS A 707 19.79 22.61 -13.72
N ARG A 708 20.43 23.06 -12.63
CA ARG A 708 19.97 22.80 -11.25
C ARG A 708 18.58 23.38 -10.99
N LYS A 709 18.29 24.60 -11.46
CA LYS A 709 16.95 25.20 -11.38
C LYS A 709 15.94 24.39 -12.20
N ARG A 710 16.25 24.10 -13.47
CA ARG A 710 15.38 23.34 -14.40
C ARG A 710 15.04 21.96 -13.85
N VAL A 711 16.02 21.23 -13.33
CA VAL A 711 15.85 19.92 -12.68
C VAL A 711 14.95 20.04 -11.45
N PHE A 712 15.25 20.97 -10.52
CA PHE A 712 14.45 21.14 -9.32
C PHE A 712 12.97 21.40 -9.62
N TRP A 713 12.68 22.34 -10.53
CA TRP A 713 11.29 22.65 -10.84
C TRP A 713 10.57 21.53 -11.60
N CYS A 714 11.26 20.72 -12.41
CA CYS A 714 10.67 19.51 -12.98
C CYS A 714 10.36 18.44 -11.91
N ILE A 715 11.21 18.30 -10.88
CA ILE A 715 10.96 17.42 -9.73
C ILE A 715 9.76 17.91 -8.92
N TYR A 716 9.70 19.20 -8.60
CA TYR A 716 8.58 19.82 -7.86
C TYR A 716 7.25 19.68 -8.62
N ILE A 717 7.26 19.88 -9.94
CA ILE A 717 6.09 19.65 -10.79
C ILE A 717 5.63 18.19 -10.69
N LEU A 718 6.56 17.24 -10.77
CA LEU A 718 6.25 15.81 -10.70
C LEU A 718 5.71 15.37 -9.32
N ASP A 719 6.28 15.85 -8.22
CA ASP A 719 5.81 15.58 -6.84
C ASP A 719 4.33 16.00 -6.66
N ASN A 720 4.01 17.24 -7.08
CA ASN A 720 2.65 17.76 -7.01
C ASN A 720 1.66 16.91 -7.82
N TYR A 721 2.09 16.39 -8.96
CA TYR A 721 1.23 15.57 -9.81
C TYR A 721 1.09 14.12 -9.35
N LEU A 722 2.14 13.51 -8.80
CA LEU A 722 2.04 12.19 -8.17
C LEU A 722 1.15 12.26 -6.93
N GLY A 723 1.28 13.32 -6.13
CA GLY A 723 0.37 13.63 -5.03
C GLY A 723 -1.08 13.85 -5.48
N ALA A 724 -1.31 14.47 -6.64
CA ALA A 724 -2.65 14.61 -7.22
C ALA A 724 -3.21 13.28 -7.77
N ALA A 725 -2.40 12.46 -8.44
CA ALA A 725 -2.85 11.21 -9.07
C ALA A 725 -3.10 10.09 -8.03
N LEU A 726 -2.22 9.93 -7.05
CA LEU A 726 -2.27 8.88 -6.03
C LEU A 726 -2.92 9.35 -4.72
N GLY A 727 -3.05 10.67 -4.51
CA GLY A 727 -3.53 11.24 -3.25
C GLY A 727 -2.53 11.13 -2.09
N ARG A 728 -1.30 10.67 -2.34
CA ARG A 728 -0.25 10.46 -1.34
C ARG A 728 0.39 11.80 -0.91
N PRO A 729 0.93 11.91 0.33
CA PRO A 729 1.63 13.12 0.78
C PRO A 729 2.84 13.43 -0.10
N ARG A 730 3.03 14.73 -0.39
CA ARG A 730 4.15 15.27 -1.18
C ARG A 730 5.46 15.29 -0.40
N ILE A 731 6.59 15.25 -1.11
CA ILE A 731 7.94 15.30 -0.51
C ILE A 731 8.43 16.75 -0.31
N PHE A 732 8.09 17.66 -1.23
CA PHE A 732 8.58 19.03 -1.21
C PHE A 732 7.54 20.00 -0.63
N HIS A 733 7.83 20.55 0.55
CA HIS A 733 6.99 21.56 1.20
C HIS A 733 7.42 22.99 0.80
N ASP A 734 6.43 23.83 0.46
CA ASP A 734 6.68 25.19 -0.05
C ASP A 734 7.48 26.09 0.91
N ASP A 735 7.37 25.83 2.21
CA ASP A 735 8.06 26.59 3.27
C ASP A 735 9.56 26.26 3.38
N GLU A 736 10.04 25.19 2.72
CA GLU A 736 11.42 24.71 2.76
C GLU A 736 12.24 25.07 1.50
N ILE A 737 11.60 25.73 0.53
CA ILE A 737 12.13 25.99 -0.82
C ILE A 737 12.47 27.48 -0.99
N ASP A 738 13.75 27.81 -1.21
CA ASP A 738 14.20 29.15 -1.63
C ASP A 738 14.91 29.15 -3.00
N GLN A 739 14.74 28.09 -3.79
CA GLN A 739 15.26 27.99 -5.16
C GLN A 739 14.52 28.92 -6.15
N GLU A 740 15.28 29.59 -7.02
CA GLU A 740 14.77 30.49 -8.06
C GLU A 740 14.12 29.72 -9.23
N LEU A 741 13.18 30.37 -9.93
CA LEU A 741 12.68 29.86 -11.21
C LEU A 741 13.79 29.90 -12.29
N PRO A 742 13.79 28.99 -13.28
CA PRO A 742 14.73 29.02 -14.40
C PRO A 742 14.61 30.30 -15.24
N ALA A 743 15.70 30.68 -15.88
CA ALA A 743 15.71 31.76 -16.86
C ALA A 743 14.82 31.41 -18.07
N ILE A 744 14.05 32.39 -18.54
CA ILE A 744 13.28 32.32 -19.79
C ILE A 744 14.23 32.63 -20.95
N ALA A 745 15.14 31.68 -21.21
CA ALA A 745 16.18 31.74 -22.22
C ALA A 745 16.31 30.40 -22.94
N ASN A 746 16.59 30.44 -24.24
CA ASN A 746 16.85 29.26 -25.06
C ASN A 746 18.27 28.75 -24.78
N ASP A 747 18.53 27.46 -25.02
CA ASP A 747 19.80 26.82 -24.67
C ASP A 747 21.00 27.45 -25.41
N SER A 748 20.81 27.92 -26.65
CA SER A 748 21.82 28.70 -27.39
C SER A 748 22.18 30.06 -26.78
N GLN A 749 21.43 30.53 -25.77
CA GLN A 749 21.66 31.79 -25.06
C GLN A 749 22.32 31.58 -23.68
N ILE A 750 22.49 30.32 -23.25
CA ILE A 750 23.09 29.95 -21.95
C ILE A 750 24.48 29.38 -22.22
N THR A 751 25.51 30.12 -21.80
CA THR A 751 26.91 29.74 -21.95
C THR A 751 27.56 29.59 -20.58
N THR A 752 28.69 28.88 -20.48
CA THR A 752 29.39 28.71 -19.21
C THR A 752 29.85 30.05 -18.60
N SER A 753 30.03 31.09 -19.41
CA SER A 753 30.42 32.44 -18.99
C SER A 753 29.25 33.40 -18.72
N GLY A 754 28.00 33.05 -19.08
CA GLY A 754 26.84 33.90 -18.84
C GLY A 754 25.60 33.57 -19.66
N ILE A 755 24.48 34.22 -19.31
CA ILE A 755 23.20 34.12 -20.01
C ILE A 755 23.00 35.41 -20.83
N SER A 756 22.81 35.27 -22.13
CA SER A 756 22.55 36.39 -23.03
C SER A 756 21.09 36.87 -22.93
N PRO A 757 20.81 38.18 -22.99
CA PRO A 757 19.44 38.71 -22.92
C PRO A 757 18.61 38.24 -24.12
N ALA A 758 17.35 37.88 -23.87
CA ALA A 758 16.45 37.43 -24.92
C ALA A 758 15.89 38.61 -25.75
N VAL A 759 15.84 38.44 -27.07
CA VAL A 759 15.25 39.42 -28.00
C VAL A 759 13.73 39.55 -27.79
N SER A 760 13.07 38.45 -27.43
CA SER A 760 11.74 38.42 -26.81
C SER A 760 11.64 37.27 -25.82
N SER A 761 11.03 37.52 -24.66
CA SER A 761 10.74 36.47 -23.66
C SER A 761 9.50 35.64 -24.01
N THR A 762 8.61 36.13 -24.88
CA THR A 762 7.40 35.40 -25.29
C THR A 762 7.67 34.26 -26.28
N GLN A 763 8.86 34.23 -26.88
CA GLN A 763 9.29 33.27 -27.90
C GLN A 763 10.38 32.30 -27.39
N SER A 764 10.54 32.16 -26.07
CA SER A 764 11.49 31.19 -25.51
C SER A 764 10.84 29.84 -25.24
N ILE A 765 11.54 28.76 -25.60
CA ILE A 765 11.17 27.38 -25.30
C ILE A 765 11.09 27.09 -23.79
N MET A 766 11.66 27.96 -22.95
CA MET A 766 11.60 27.89 -21.48
C MET A 766 10.41 28.63 -20.86
N LEU A 767 9.66 29.42 -21.64
CA LEU A 767 8.47 30.13 -21.14
C LEU A 767 7.44 29.14 -20.55
N ALA A 768 7.04 28.12 -21.32
CA ALA A 768 6.04 27.16 -20.88
C ALA A 768 6.50 26.30 -19.68
N PRO A 769 7.74 25.78 -19.61
CA PRO A 769 8.30 25.21 -18.37
C PRO A 769 8.16 26.10 -17.13
N VAL A 770 8.52 27.39 -17.23
CA VAL A 770 8.45 28.34 -16.10
C VAL A 770 7.01 28.60 -15.67
N TYR A 771 6.08 28.73 -16.62
CA TYR A 771 4.66 28.88 -16.29
C TYR A 771 4.00 27.59 -15.81
N HIS A 772 4.47 26.41 -16.24
CA HIS A 772 4.04 25.12 -15.67
C HIS A 772 4.49 24.99 -14.21
N ALA A 773 5.70 25.45 -13.87
CA ALA A 773 6.17 25.56 -12.49
C ALA A 773 5.30 26.52 -11.65
N LYS A 774 4.99 27.73 -12.16
CA LYS A 774 4.03 28.66 -11.52
C LYS A 774 2.68 27.98 -11.23
N LEU A 775 2.07 27.33 -12.22
CA LEU A 775 0.79 26.63 -12.08
C LEU A 775 0.88 25.51 -11.03
N SER A 776 2.00 24.79 -11.00
CA SER A 776 2.21 23.72 -10.04
C SER A 776 2.29 24.23 -8.59
N LYS A 777 2.75 25.46 -8.33
CA LYS A 777 2.66 26.09 -6.99
C LYS A 777 1.20 26.34 -6.56
N ILE A 778 0.30 26.61 -7.50
CA ILE A 778 -1.14 26.73 -7.22
C ILE A 778 -1.71 25.34 -6.87
N ILE A 779 -1.33 24.31 -7.65
CA ILE A 779 -1.69 22.90 -7.38
C ILE A 779 -1.18 22.43 -6.00
N SER A 780 0.06 22.78 -5.61
CA SER A 780 0.61 22.55 -4.27
C SER A 780 -0.32 23.06 -3.16
N GLY A 781 -0.79 24.31 -3.30
CA GLY A 781 -1.71 24.95 -2.39
C GLY A 781 -3.09 24.28 -2.34
N ILE A 782 -3.67 23.96 -3.50
CA ILE A 782 -4.94 23.24 -3.63
C ILE A 782 -4.86 21.88 -2.90
N LEU A 783 -3.80 21.10 -3.12
CA LEU A 783 -3.59 19.80 -2.46
C LEU A 783 -3.48 19.93 -0.94
N ARG A 784 -2.75 20.94 -0.44
CA ARG A 784 -2.57 21.17 1.00
C ARG A 784 -3.86 21.61 1.68
N ASP A 785 -4.57 22.58 1.10
CA ASP A 785 -5.66 23.30 1.78
C ASP A 785 -7.04 22.65 1.57
N LEU A 786 -7.24 21.84 0.52
CA LEU A 786 -8.50 21.13 0.25
C LEU A 786 -8.45 19.62 0.48
N TYR A 787 -7.28 18.99 0.38
CA TYR A 787 -7.13 17.53 0.44
C TYR A 787 -6.25 17.02 1.59
N GLY A 788 -5.84 17.92 2.49
CA GLY A 788 -5.17 17.57 3.74
C GLY A 788 -6.07 16.82 4.74
N ILE A 789 -5.45 16.21 5.75
CA ILE A 789 -6.10 15.32 6.75
C ILE A 789 -7.16 16.04 7.61
N ARG A 790 -7.13 17.38 7.70
CA ARG A 790 -8.07 18.17 8.52
C ARG A 790 -9.43 18.30 7.82
N ARG A 791 -10.53 18.02 8.54
CA ARG A 791 -11.90 18.17 8.04
C ARG A 791 -12.17 19.61 7.59
N VAL A 792 -12.16 19.84 6.28
CA VAL A 792 -12.41 21.14 5.66
C VAL A 792 -13.91 21.48 5.81
N THR A 793 -14.23 22.64 6.39
CA THR A 793 -15.63 23.11 6.49
C THR A 793 -16.07 23.72 5.17
N LEU A 794 -17.39 23.85 4.95
CA LEU A 794 -17.94 24.57 3.78
C LEU A 794 -17.32 25.97 3.64
N GLN A 795 -17.15 26.68 4.76
CA GLN A 795 -16.57 28.02 4.79
C GLN A 795 -15.06 28.01 4.43
N SER A 796 -14.26 27.12 5.01
CA SER A 796 -12.81 27.06 4.70
C SER A 796 -12.56 26.57 3.26
N GLN A 797 -13.40 25.65 2.76
CA GLN A 797 -13.37 25.22 1.37
C GLN A 797 -13.73 26.36 0.42
N SER A 798 -14.76 27.16 0.73
CA SER A 798 -15.11 28.34 -0.05
C SER A 798 -13.96 29.37 -0.08
N VAL A 799 -13.33 29.65 1.07
CA VAL A 799 -12.17 30.56 1.14
C VAL A 799 -11.00 30.08 0.29
N ALA A 800 -10.63 28.80 0.37
CA ALA A 800 -9.60 28.22 -0.48
C ALA A 800 -10.01 28.23 -1.97
N THR A 801 -11.30 28.00 -2.27
CA THR A 801 -11.84 28.02 -3.65
C THR A 801 -11.75 29.41 -4.27
N THR A 802 -12.15 30.46 -3.53
CA THR A 802 -12.02 31.86 -3.98
C THR A 802 -10.56 32.25 -4.18
N LYS A 803 -9.68 31.90 -3.23
CA LYS A 803 -8.24 32.16 -3.32
C LYS A 803 -7.62 31.51 -4.57
N TYR A 804 -7.73 30.20 -4.70
CA TYR A 804 -7.07 29.46 -5.77
C TYR A 804 -7.73 29.69 -7.14
N GLY A 805 -9.04 30.00 -7.18
CA GLY A 805 -9.68 30.50 -8.41
C GLY A 805 -9.11 31.83 -8.90
N ALA A 806 -8.84 32.77 -7.97
CA ALA A 806 -8.19 34.04 -8.32
C ALA A 806 -6.72 33.85 -8.74
N GLU A 807 -5.96 32.97 -8.08
CA GLU A 807 -4.59 32.63 -8.48
C GLU A 807 -4.54 31.98 -9.88
N LEU A 808 -5.48 31.08 -10.20
CA LEU A 808 -5.61 30.49 -11.55
C LEU A 808 -5.97 31.54 -12.60
N ALA A 809 -6.93 32.43 -12.32
CA ALA A 809 -7.31 33.50 -13.24
C ALA A 809 -6.17 34.48 -13.52
N GLN A 810 -5.40 34.85 -12.48
CA GLN A 810 -4.21 35.68 -12.63
C GLN A 810 -3.11 34.95 -13.42
N TRP A 811 -2.85 33.67 -13.15
CA TRP A 811 -1.91 32.87 -13.94
C TRP A 811 -2.28 32.84 -15.42
N ARG A 812 -3.56 32.61 -15.73
CA ARG A 812 -4.09 32.59 -17.11
C ARG A 812 -3.84 33.93 -17.81
N LYS A 813 -4.10 35.04 -17.11
CA LYS A 813 -3.89 36.41 -17.60
C LYS A 813 -2.41 36.72 -17.88
N GLU A 814 -1.47 36.18 -17.09
CA GLU A 814 -0.03 36.39 -17.29
C GLU A 814 0.54 35.66 -18.53
N ILE A 815 -0.17 34.66 -19.07
CA ILE A 815 0.26 33.86 -20.23
C ILE A 815 -0.72 33.91 -21.42
N SER A 816 -1.71 34.81 -21.39
CA SER A 816 -2.70 34.97 -22.47
C SER A 816 -2.06 35.18 -23.85
N ALA A 817 -0.96 35.93 -23.93
CA ALA A 817 -0.20 36.14 -25.17
C ALA A 817 0.38 34.86 -25.81
N PHE A 818 0.44 33.74 -25.08
CA PHE A 818 0.89 32.42 -25.56
C PHE A 818 -0.26 31.39 -25.62
N ILE A 819 -1.39 31.63 -24.94
CA ILE A 819 -2.52 30.69 -24.79
C ILE A 819 -3.80 31.16 -25.52
N GLU A 820 -3.87 32.42 -25.95
CA GLU A 820 -5.10 33.04 -26.46
C GLU A 820 -4.90 33.80 -27.78
N LEU A 821 -3.65 34.09 -28.17
CA LEU A 821 -3.29 34.64 -29.47
C LEU A 821 -2.58 33.59 -30.35
N PRO A 822 -2.98 33.37 -31.61
CA PRO A 822 -2.22 32.56 -32.55
C PRO A 822 -0.97 33.34 -33.00
N SER A 823 0.18 33.06 -32.41
CA SER A 823 1.46 33.60 -32.87
C SER A 823 1.94 32.86 -34.13
N VAL A 824 2.75 33.51 -34.96
CA VAL A 824 3.36 32.89 -36.15
C VAL A 824 4.18 31.66 -35.77
N ASP A 825 4.83 31.69 -34.60
CA ASP A 825 5.64 30.59 -34.07
C ASP A 825 4.82 29.37 -33.63
N MET A 826 3.49 29.45 -33.52
CA MET A 826 2.63 28.26 -33.35
C MET A 826 2.68 27.30 -34.55
N MET A 827 3.36 27.65 -35.65
CA MET A 827 3.74 26.70 -36.70
C MET A 827 4.75 25.64 -36.21
N MET A 828 5.56 25.92 -35.17
CA MET A 828 6.49 24.92 -34.62
C MET A 828 5.77 23.91 -33.71
N VAL A 829 5.99 22.62 -33.97
CA VAL A 829 5.36 21.50 -33.24
C VAL A 829 5.58 21.58 -31.72
N THR A 830 6.76 22.01 -31.27
CA THR A 830 7.08 22.13 -29.84
C THR A 830 6.20 23.17 -29.12
N TYR A 831 5.93 24.32 -29.74
CA TYR A 831 5.06 25.34 -29.15
C TYR A 831 3.59 24.91 -29.14
N GLN A 832 3.11 24.22 -30.19
CA GLN A 832 1.77 23.59 -30.17
C GLN A 832 1.63 22.62 -28.99
N ARG A 833 2.63 21.76 -28.78
CA ARG A 833 2.61 20.77 -27.68
C ARG A 833 2.70 21.45 -26.31
N GLN A 834 3.48 22.51 -26.17
CA GLN A 834 3.49 23.34 -24.95
C GLN A 834 2.13 24.00 -24.67
N TYR A 835 1.49 24.58 -25.69
CA TYR A 835 0.14 25.15 -25.61
C TYR A 835 -0.89 24.12 -25.13
N THR A 836 -0.91 22.92 -25.74
CA THR A 836 -1.80 21.82 -25.36
C THR A 836 -1.58 21.42 -23.90
N VAL A 837 -0.33 21.20 -23.50
CA VAL A 837 0.04 20.77 -22.15
C VAL A 837 -0.37 21.78 -21.10
N LEU A 838 -0.15 23.08 -21.33
CA LEU A 838 -0.53 24.12 -20.38
C LEU A 838 -2.05 24.28 -20.24
N ASN A 839 -2.81 24.18 -21.34
CA ASN A 839 -4.27 24.21 -21.26
C ASN A 839 -4.82 22.99 -20.51
N LEU A 840 -4.35 21.78 -20.83
CA LEU A 840 -4.78 20.56 -20.12
C LEU A 840 -4.44 20.62 -18.62
N ALA A 841 -3.24 21.07 -18.26
CA ALA A 841 -2.83 21.26 -16.88
C ALA A 841 -3.70 22.29 -16.14
N PHE A 842 -4.04 23.40 -16.80
CA PHE A 842 -4.90 24.46 -16.25
C PHE A 842 -6.32 23.95 -15.98
N TYR A 843 -6.96 23.31 -16.96
CA TYR A 843 -8.31 22.77 -16.78
C TYR A 843 -8.33 21.61 -15.76
N HIS A 844 -7.26 20.79 -15.68
CA HIS A 844 -7.13 19.79 -14.61
C HIS A 844 -6.98 20.45 -13.23
N ALA A 845 -6.26 21.58 -13.10
CA ALA A 845 -6.18 22.32 -11.85
C ALA A 845 -7.55 22.89 -11.41
N GLN A 846 -8.39 23.34 -12.38
CA GLN A 846 -9.79 23.70 -12.10
C GLN A 846 -10.62 22.48 -11.64
N ILE A 847 -10.52 21.33 -12.30
CA ILE A 847 -11.19 20.09 -11.86
C ILE A 847 -10.76 19.72 -10.43
N LEU A 848 -9.45 19.76 -10.14
CA LEU A 848 -8.89 19.45 -8.83
C LEU A 848 -9.42 20.41 -7.75
N LEU A 849 -9.64 21.68 -8.09
CA LEU A 849 -10.24 22.68 -7.22
C LEU A 849 -11.75 22.41 -6.97
N TYR A 850 -12.53 22.30 -8.03
CA TYR A 850 -13.99 22.42 -7.98
C TYR A 850 -14.77 21.09 -7.87
N ARG A 851 -14.24 19.94 -8.29
CA ARG A 851 -14.98 18.65 -8.27
C ARG A 851 -15.47 18.23 -6.88
N SER A 852 -14.84 18.77 -5.84
CA SER A 852 -15.21 18.59 -4.43
C SER A 852 -16.62 19.08 -4.08
N PHE A 853 -17.24 19.91 -4.93
CA PHE A 853 -18.63 20.36 -4.78
C PHE A 853 -19.65 19.43 -5.45
N ILE A 854 -19.30 18.73 -6.54
CA ILE A 854 -20.20 17.78 -7.25
C ILE A 854 -20.69 16.69 -6.29
N LEU A 855 -19.80 16.18 -5.44
CA LEU A 855 -20.14 15.18 -4.39
C LEU A 855 -20.99 15.73 -3.23
N ARG A 856 -21.60 16.92 -3.34
CA ARG A 856 -22.52 17.47 -2.32
C ARG A 856 -23.95 17.65 -2.79
N ASP A 857 -24.17 18.04 -4.05
CA ASP A 857 -25.52 18.43 -4.49
C ASP A 857 -26.51 17.25 -4.50
N PHE A 858 -26.00 16.02 -4.70
CA PHE A 858 -26.73 14.77 -4.54
C PHE A 858 -27.46 14.59 -3.18
N LYS A 859 -27.07 15.31 -2.11
CA LYS A 859 -27.82 15.28 -0.84
C LYS A 859 -29.03 16.21 -0.80
N ASN A 860 -29.12 17.19 -1.70
CA ASN A 860 -30.24 18.13 -1.77
C ASN A 860 -31.45 17.53 -2.51
N LEU A 861 -31.24 16.52 -3.37
CA LEU A 861 -32.29 15.82 -4.12
C LEU A 861 -33.32 15.08 -3.23
N ALA A 862 -33.04 14.89 -1.94
CA ALA A 862 -33.92 14.20 -0.99
C ALA A 862 -34.81 15.15 -0.15
N ILE A 863 -34.75 16.47 -0.38
CA ILE A 863 -35.53 17.47 0.36
C ILE A 863 -36.19 18.44 -0.65
N PRO A 864 -37.54 18.58 -0.67
CA PRO A 864 -38.20 19.57 -1.51
C PRO A 864 -37.71 20.99 -1.24
N ALA A 865 -37.63 21.83 -2.28
CA ALA A 865 -36.98 23.12 -2.21
C ALA A 865 -37.58 24.06 -1.15
N ALA A 866 -36.72 24.59 -0.27
CA ALA A 866 -36.99 25.71 0.61
C ALA A 866 -35.82 26.70 0.56
N ASP A 867 -36.14 27.99 0.43
CA ASP A 867 -35.23 29.16 0.33
C ASP A 867 -34.17 29.15 -0.79
N GLU A 868 -34.58 29.60 -2.00
CA GLU A 868 -33.69 30.01 -3.10
C GLU A 868 -32.79 31.24 -2.77
N ASN A 869 -33.00 31.88 -1.63
CA ASN A 869 -32.31 33.11 -1.23
C ASN A 869 -30.95 32.92 -0.54
N ASN A 870 -30.51 31.68 -0.31
CA ASN A 870 -29.24 31.43 0.37
C ASN A 870 -28.03 31.65 -0.59
N HIS A 871 -27.29 32.75 -0.39
CA HIS A 871 -26.13 33.12 -1.23
C HIS A 871 -25.05 32.02 -1.34
N LEU A 872 -25.00 31.07 -0.40
CA LEU A 872 -24.10 29.92 -0.44
C LEU A 872 -24.45 28.91 -1.55
N SER A 873 -25.74 28.67 -1.85
CA SER A 873 -26.13 27.68 -2.88
C SER A 873 -25.73 28.16 -4.27
N LYS A 874 -26.00 29.43 -4.60
CA LYS A 874 -25.60 30.06 -5.87
C LYS A 874 -24.07 29.99 -6.10
N SER A 875 -23.28 30.10 -5.02
CA SER A 875 -21.82 29.90 -5.09
C SER A 875 -21.41 28.43 -5.32
N VAL A 876 -22.10 27.47 -4.70
CA VAL A 876 -21.85 26.03 -4.94
C VAL A 876 -22.16 25.65 -6.39
N ASN A 877 -23.31 26.09 -6.91
CA ASN A 877 -23.73 25.77 -8.28
C ASN A 877 -22.76 26.37 -9.32
N GLN A 878 -22.29 27.61 -9.10
CA GLN A 878 -21.26 28.22 -9.95
C GLN A 878 -19.94 27.43 -9.93
N ASN A 879 -19.52 26.90 -8.77
CA ASN A 879 -18.33 26.06 -8.68
C ASN A 879 -18.50 24.72 -9.43
N ILE A 880 -19.68 24.10 -9.34
CA ILE A 880 -20.01 22.88 -10.10
C ILE A 880 -19.95 23.15 -11.61
N GLN A 881 -20.58 24.23 -12.08
CA GLN A 881 -20.57 24.63 -13.48
C GLN A 881 -19.14 24.84 -14.01
N THR A 882 -18.29 25.59 -13.30
CA THR A 882 -16.88 25.79 -13.67
C THR A 882 -16.08 24.47 -13.73
N CYS A 883 -16.44 23.47 -12.92
CA CYS A 883 -15.82 22.15 -12.97
C CYS A 883 -16.20 21.38 -14.25
N LEU A 884 -17.48 21.42 -14.61
CA LEU A 884 -18.03 20.76 -15.81
C LEU A 884 -17.51 21.40 -17.09
N GLU A 885 -17.41 22.74 -17.12
CA GLU A 885 -16.80 23.48 -18.22
C GLU A 885 -15.32 23.10 -18.41
N ALA A 886 -14.54 22.99 -17.33
CA ALA A 886 -13.15 22.54 -17.40
C ALA A 886 -13.02 21.10 -17.94
N ALA A 887 -13.93 20.19 -17.54
CA ALA A 887 -13.98 18.84 -18.09
C ALA A 887 -14.32 18.83 -19.60
N MET A 888 -15.31 19.63 -20.03
CA MET A 888 -15.67 19.79 -21.45
C MET A 888 -14.54 20.40 -22.30
N LYS A 889 -13.70 21.27 -21.73
CA LYS A 889 -12.51 21.79 -22.43
C LYS A 889 -11.44 20.71 -22.59
N ILE A 890 -11.23 19.84 -21.60
CA ILE A 890 -10.31 18.69 -21.72
C ILE A 890 -10.81 17.69 -22.76
N THR A 891 -12.10 17.36 -22.80
CA THR A 891 -12.63 16.41 -23.80
C THR A 891 -12.60 16.97 -25.22
N SER A 892 -12.80 18.27 -25.41
CA SER A 892 -12.55 18.93 -26.71
C SER A 892 -11.09 18.77 -27.12
N ILE A 893 -10.13 19.15 -26.27
CA ILE A 893 -8.70 19.04 -26.58
C ILE A 893 -8.31 17.58 -26.87
N LEU A 894 -8.87 16.60 -26.16
CA LEU A 894 -8.66 15.18 -26.44
C LEU A 894 -9.15 14.81 -27.86
N ARG A 895 -10.40 15.15 -28.21
CA ARG A 895 -10.94 14.91 -29.56
C ARG A 895 -10.04 15.54 -30.62
N ASP A 896 -9.70 16.81 -30.45
CA ASP A 896 -8.90 17.59 -31.41
C ASP A 896 -7.50 16.96 -31.62
N LEU A 897 -6.91 16.38 -30.56
CA LEU A 897 -5.65 15.60 -30.65
C LEU A 897 -5.83 14.24 -31.35
N CYS A 898 -6.95 13.55 -31.14
CA CYS A 898 -7.23 12.25 -31.74
C CYS A 898 -7.49 12.37 -33.25
N GLU A 899 -8.39 13.28 -33.64
CA GLU A 899 -8.80 13.51 -35.03
C GLU A 899 -7.64 14.00 -35.91
N ASN A 900 -6.67 14.71 -35.32
CA ASN A 900 -5.46 15.17 -36.01
C ASN A 900 -4.25 14.21 -35.89
N GLY A 901 -4.40 13.05 -35.24
CA GLY A 901 -3.29 12.10 -35.04
C GLY A 901 -2.14 12.61 -34.17
N ARG A 902 -2.40 13.57 -33.26
CA ARG A 902 -1.39 14.27 -32.43
C ARG A 902 -1.31 13.75 -30.99
N MET A 903 -1.73 12.51 -30.74
CA MET A 903 -1.56 11.85 -29.44
C MET A 903 -0.12 11.35 -29.26
N TYR A 904 0.59 11.86 -28.24
CA TYR A 904 1.99 11.54 -27.97
C TYR A 904 2.15 10.72 -26.68
N HIS A 905 2.73 9.52 -26.77
CA HIS A 905 2.91 8.62 -25.62
C HIS A 905 3.81 9.19 -24.51
N THR A 906 4.77 10.05 -24.83
CA THR A 906 5.72 10.63 -23.85
C THR A 906 5.12 11.63 -22.88
N PHE A 907 3.88 12.10 -23.08
CA PHE A 907 3.16 12.94 -22.12
C PHE A 907 2.02 12.17 -21.45
N TRP A 908 2.40 11.25 -20.55
CA TRP A 908 1.50 10.34 -19.81
C TRP A 908 0.23 11.00 -19.27
N PHE A 909 0.37 12.23 -18.79
CA PHE A 909 -0.66 13.12 -18.27
C PHE A 909 -1.91 13.26 -19.12
N THR A 910 -1.84 13.26 -20.46
CA THR A 910 -3.03 13.43 -21.32
C THR A 910 -4.12 12.42 -20.97
N HIS A 911 -3.73 11.16 -20.75
CA HIS A 911 -4.64 10.06 -20.42
C HIS A 911 -5.22 10.20 -19.00
N TYR A 912 -4.42 10.65 -18.03
CA TYR A 912 -4.87 10.89 -16.66
C TYR A 912 -5.83 12.10 -16.56
N TYR A 913 -5.56 13.18 -17.31
CA TYR A 913 -6.44 14.33 -17.41
C TYR A 913 -7.75 13.99 -18.12
N ALA A 914 -7.69 13.25 -19.23
CA ALA A 914 -8.88 12.72 -19.91
C ALA A 914 -9.73 11.86 -18.98
N PHE A 915 -9.13 10.88 -18.29
CA PHE A 915 -9.79 10.06 -17.27
C PHE A 915 -10.46 10.94 -16.19
N SER A 916 -9.73 11.90 -15.63
CA SER A 916 -10.25 12.80 -14.57
C SER A 916 -11.42 13.66 -15.04
N ALA A 917 -11.44 14.06 -16.32
CA ALA A 917 -12.54 14.78 -16.94
C ALA A 917 -13.76 13.88 -17.19
N ILE A 918 -13.57 12.67 -17.72
CA ILE A 918 -14.68 11.74 -18.00
C ILE A 918 -15.36 11.29 -16.70
N VAL A 919 -14.61 11.04 -15.62
CA VAL A 919 -15.20 10.76 -14.30
C VAL A 919 -16.03 11.94 -13.77
N VAL A 920 -15.64 13.19 -14.06
CA VAL A 920 -16.44 14.38 -13.72
C VAL A 920 -17.71 14.46 -14.56
N LEU A 921 -17.64 14.19 -15.87
CA LEU A 921 -18.80 14.22 -16.77
C LEU A 921 -19.82 13.12 -16.45
N TYR A 922 -19.38 11.91 -16.11
CA TYR A 922 -20.28 10.81 -15.69
C TYR A 922 -20.77 10.94 -14.24
N ALA A 923 -20.14 11.77 -13.40
CA ALA A 923 -20.68 12.11 -12.09
C ALA A 923 -21.94 12.98 -12.20
N GLU A 924 -22.09 13.73 -13.30
CA GLU A 924 -23.24 14.59 -13.56
C GLU A 924 -24.25 13.86 -14.46
N ALA A 925 -25.31 13.31 -13.86
CA ALA A 925 -26.32 12.50 -14.56
C ALA A 925 -27.27 13.38 -15.41
N ASN A 926 -26.72 13.94 -16.48
CA ASN A 926 -27.34 14.77 -17.52
C ASN A 926 -26.94 14.21 -18.90
N SER A 927 -27.87 14.17 -19.85
CA SER A 927 -27.67 13.57 -21.17
C SER A 927 -26.54 14.22 -21.99
N THR A 928 -26.33 15.54 -21.88
CA THR A 928 -25.30 16.27 -22.66
C THR A 928 -23.89 15.93 -22.20
N PHE A 929 -23.63 15.99 -20.88
CA PHE A 929 -22.33 15.61 -20.31
C PHE A 929 -22.06 14.12 -20.46
N PHE A 930 -23.08 13.27 -20.37
CA PHE A 930 -22.96 11.83 -20.63
C PHE A 930 -22.50 11.53 -22.05
N GLN A 931 -23.12 12.13 -23.07
CA GLN A 931 -22.71 11.97 -24.48
C GLN A 931 -21.27 12.43 -24.72
N ALA A 932 -20.87 13.58 -24.15
CA ALA A 932 -19.50 14.09 -24.26
C ALA A 932 -18.48 13.18 -23.54
N GLY A 933 -18.84 12.61 -22.39
CA GLY A 933 -18.04 11.61 -21.67
C GLY A 933 -17.85 10.33 -22.47
N GLU A 934 -18.91 9.83 -23.11
CA GLU A 934 -18.86 8.62 -23.95
C GLU A 934 -18.02 8.83 -25.22
N GLN A 935 -18.18 9.97 -25.91
CA GLN A 935 -17.32 10.31 -27.04
C GLN A 935 -15.84 10.38 -26.61
N ALA A 936 -15.55 11.02 -25.47
CA ALA A 936 -14.19 11.09 -24.93
C ALA A 936 -13.62 9.74 -24.49
N GLN A 937 -14.44 8.84 -23.93
CA GLN A 937 -14.02 7.46 -23.60
C GLN A 937 -13.70 6.66 -24.86
N ARG A 938 -14.47 6.82 -25.95
CA ARG A 938 -14.14 6.22 -27.26
C ARG A 938 -12.81 6.74 -27.80
N HIS A 939 -12.60 8.07 -27.83
CA HIS A 939 -11.34 8.68 -28.25
C HIS A 939 -10.13 8.23 -27.40
N LEU A 940 -10.32 8.10 -26.09
CA LEU A 940 -9.29 7.57 -25.18
C LEU A 940 -8.96 6.10 -25.51
N ALA A 941 -9.98 5.26 -25.77
CA ALA A 941 -9.79 3.86 -26.12
C ALA A 941 -9.08 3.66 -27.48
N THR A 942 -9.41 4.47 -28.49
CA THR A 942 -8.80 4.38 -29.83
C THR A 942 -7.38 4.94 -29.92
N SER A 943 -6.97 5.79 -28.96
CA SER A 943 -5.63 6.39 -28.91
C SER A 943 -4.53 5.46 -28.36
N GLY A 944 -4.89 4.23 -27.98
CA GLY A 944 -4.03 3.33 -27.21
C GLY A 944 -3.50 2.14 -28.01
N SER A 945 -2.22 1.82 -27.84
CA SER A 945 -1.71 0.47 -28.13
C SER A 945 -2.37 -0.55 -27.20
N GLN A 946 -2.29 -1.86 -27.53
CA GLN A 946 -3.01 -2.90 -26.80
C GLN A 946 -2.68 -2.97 -25.30
N SER A 947 -1.44 -2.60 -24.92
CA SER A 947 -0.88 -2.56 -23.56
C SER A 947 -0.96 -1.18 -22.87
N SER A 948 -1.60 -0.18 -23.49
CA SER A 948 -1.52 1.22 -23.03
C SER A 948 -2.40 1.60 -21.83
N PHE A 949 -1.95 2.63 -21.10
CA PHE A 949 -2.69 3.26 -20.00
C PHE A 949 -4.11 3.70 -20.39
N ALA A 950 -4.27 4.17 -21.63
CA ALA A 950 -5.53 4.66 -22.17
C ALA A 950 -6.60 3.56 -22.19
N ARG A 951 -6.22 2.34 -22.58
CA ARG A 951 -7.11 1.17 -22.58
C ARG A 951 -7.52 0.75 -21.17
N ARG A 952 -6.59 0.81 -20.20
CA ARG A 952 -6.86 0.54 -18.77
C ARG A 952 -7.89 1.53 -18.20
N TYR A 953 -7.72 2.83 -18.45
CA TYR A 953 -8.72 3.81 -18.07
C TYR A 953 -10.06 3.65 -18.81
N ALA A 954 -10.06 3.33 -20.10
CA ALA A 954 -11.29 3.09 -20.85
C ALA A 954 -12.10 1.89 -20.31
N MET A 955 -11.44 0.84 -19.83
CA MET A 955 -12.08 -0.30 -19.13
C MET A 955 -12.69 0.13 -17.79
N VAL A 956 -11.94 0.87 -16.98
CA VAL A 956 -12.40 1.36 -15.65
C VAL A 956 -13.55 2.35 -15.77
N LEU A 957 -13.59 3.14 -16.85
CA LEU A 957 -14.68 4.07 -17.14
C LEU A 957 -15.96 3.39 -17.64
N GLU A 958 -15.88 2.16 -18.18
CA GLU A 958 -17.04 1.46 -18.73
C GLU A 958 -18.05 1.03 -17.65
N GLU A 959 -17.57 0.67 -16.45
CA GLU A 959 -18.42 0.45 -15.28
C GLU A 959 -19.18 1.74 -14.91
N LEU A 960 -18.46 2.87 -14.82
CA LEU A 960 -19.08 4.16 -14.49
C LEU A 960 -20.07 4.64 -15.57
N ARG A 961 -19.77 4.41 -16.86
CA ARG A 961 -20.67 4.72 -17.97
C ARG A 961 -22.01 3.99 -17.85
N ARG A 962 -21.97 2.69 -17.52
CA ARG A 962 -23.19 1.87 -17.36
C ARG A 962 -24.06 2.36 -16.21
N GLU A 963 -23.48 2.70 -15.06
CA GLU A 963 -24.27 3.23 -13.94
C GLU A 963 -24.82 4.62 -14.22
N ALA A 964 -24.05 5.52 -14.84
CA ALA A 964 -24.54 6.83 -15.26
C ALA A 964 -25.70 6.71 -16.27
N GLN A 965 -25.63 5.75 -17.21
CA GLN A 965 -26.70 5.45 -18.16
C GLN A 965 -27.99 4.99 -17.47
N LYS A 966 -27.89 4.06 -16.49
CA LYS A 966 -29.04 3.62 -15.68
C LYS A 966 -29.67 4.78 -14.92
N CYS A 967 -28.87 5.64 -14.29
CA CYS A 967 -29.40 6.78 -13.54
C CYS A 967 -30.13 7.80 -14.44
N ILE A 968 -29.68 8.00 -15.68
CA ILE A 968 -30.38 8.83 -16.67
C ILE A 968 -31.71 8.17 -17.10
N GLN A 969 -31.73 6.86 -17.34
CA GLN A 969 -32.95 6.11 -17.64
C GLN A 969 -33.96 6.18 -16.49
N TYR A 970 -33.52 6.00 -15.24
CA TYR A 970 -34.38 6.09 -14.05
C TYR A 970 -34.95 7.49 -13.85
N LYS A 971 -34.15 8.55 -14.07
CA LYS A 971 -34.64 9.95 -14.06
C LYS A 971 -35.72 10.17 -15.12
N HIS A 972 -35.55 9.65 -16.33
CA HIS A 972 -36.58 9.75 -17.38
C HIS A 972 -37.85 8.97 -17.01
N GLN A 973 -37.75 7.73 -16.54
CA GLN A 973 -38.90 6.94 -16.08
C GLN A 973 -39.67 7.67 -14.98
N SER A 974 -38.96 8.18 -13.96
CA SER A 974 -39.52 8.99 -12.87
C SER A 974 -40.26 10.23 -13.35
N ALA A 975 -39.78 10.88 -14.41
CA ALA A 975 -40.43 12.04 -15.02
C ALA A 975 -41.64 11.69 -15.91
N THR A 976 -41.75 10.45 -16.38
CA THR A 976 -42.86 9.99 -17.25
C THR A 976 -44.06 9.37 -16.51
N GLY A 977 -43.92 9.02 -15.23
CA GLY A 977 -45.07 8.75 -14.34
C GLY A 977 -45.87 7.47 -14.59
N ILE A 978 -45.33 6.47 -15.30
CA ILE A 978 -46.00 5.18 -15.54
C ILE A 978 -45.46 4.12 -14.55
N PRO A 979 -46.31 3.45 -13.74
CA PRO A 979 -45.86 2.43 -12.80
C PRO A 979 -45.56 1.09 -13.50
N SER A 980 -44.54 0.38 -13.03
CA SER A 980 -44.15 -0.94 -13.52
C SER A 980 -44.99 -2.07 -12.91
N THR A 981 -45.49 -2.99 -13.74
CA THR A 981 -45.93 -4.33 -13.32
C THR A 981 -44.73 -5.29 -13.18
N ASP A 982 -44.89 -6.35 -12.39
CA ASP A 982 -43.79 -7.23 -11.95
C ASP A 982 -43.07 -7.99 -13.09
N PRO A 983 -41.76 -8.26 -12.96
CA PRO A 983 -40.94 -8.87 -14.01
C PRO A 983 -40.99 -10.41 -13.99
N GLN A 984 -42.16 -11.01 -14.20
CA GLN A 984 -42.28 -12.43 -14.55
C GLN A 984 -43.26 -12.65 -15.72
N VAL A 985 -42.93 -13.61 -16.59
CA VAL A 985 -43.70 -14.06 -17.78
C VAL A 985 -43.81 -13.03 -18.92
N ALA A 986 -42.77 -12.97 -19.77
CA ALA A 986 -42.91 -12.66 -21.20
C ALA A 986 -41.70 -13.18 -21.98
N ASN A 987 -41.83 -14.33 -22.65
CA ASN A 987 -40.85 -14.83 -23.63
C ASN A 987 -41.49 -14.75 -25.02
N ASN A 988 -40.71 -14.38 -26.05
CA ASN A 988 -41.07 -14.36 -27.49
C ASN A 988 -42.28 -13.49 -27.92
N ILE A 989 -42.00 -12.37 -28.61
CA ILE A 989 -42.52 -12.09 -29.97
C ILE A 989 -41.40 -11.36 -30.75
N ASN A 990 -41.33 -11.58 -32.07
CA ASN A 990 -40.34 -11.01 -33.00
C ASN A 990 -41.04 -10.04 -34.00
N ILE A 991 -40.30 -9.48 -34.98
CA ILE A 991 -40.75 -8.52 -36.03
C ILE A 991 -40.78 -7.07 -35.49
N GLY A 992 -40.30 -6.04 -36.20
CA GLY A 992 -39.60 -6.02 -37.49
C GLY A 992 -39.27 -4.59 -37.95
N SER A 993 -38.59 -4.45 -39.09
CA SER A 993 -38.15 -3.17 -39.67
C SER A 993 -39.29 -2.34 -40.29
N ASN A 994 -39.34 -1.02 -40.07
CA ASN A 994 -39.06 -0.06 -41.16
C ASN A 994 -38.95 1.43 -40.74
N GLU A 995 -38.65 2.27 -41.72
CA GLU A 995 -38.20 3.65 -41.63
C GLU A 995 -39.30 4.70 -41.35
N SER A 996 -38.86 5.81 -40.76
CA SER A 996 -39.29 7.20 -41.05
C SER A 996 -40.72 7.67 -40.74
N ARG A 997 -40.80 8.75 -39.94
CA ARG A 997 -41.60 9.95 -40.28
C ARG A 997 -41.09 11.18 -39.52
N ARG A 998 -40.91 12.29 -40.23
CA ARG A 998 -40.77 13.63 -39.60
C ARG A 998 -42.14 14.15 -39.20
N MET A 999 -42.18 14.94 -38.13
CA MET A 999 -43.09 16.08 -38.00
C MET A 999 -42.36 17.23 -37.32
N ASP A 1000 -42.10 18.30 -38.06
CA ASP A 1000 -41.58 19.57 -37.57
C ASP A 1000 -42.75 20.45 -37.06
N ILE A 1001 -42.67 21.01 -35.84
CA ILE A 1001 -43.08 22.41 -35.54
C ILE A 1001 -42.20 22.93 -34.36
N PRO A 1002 -42.23 24.23 -34.01
CA PRO A 1002 -41.09 25.14 -34.16
C PRO A 1002 -40.23 25.30 -32.89
N GLY A 1003 -39.02 25.84 -33.06
CA GLY A 1003 -38.10 26.10 -31.95
C GLY A 1003 -38.11 27.55 -31.43
N GLU A 1004 -37.57 27.74 -30.23
CA GLU A 1004 -37.05 29.02 -29.74
C GLU A 1004 -35.52 28.99 -29.73
N HIS A 1005 -34.88 30.12 -30.06
CA HIS A 1005 -33.42 30.20 -30.16
C HIS A 1005 -32.76 30.59 -28.84
N PHE A 1006 -31.78 29.79 -28.38
CA PHE A 1006 -30.66 30.31 -27.59
C PHE A 1006 -29.36 30.12 -28.36
N ASN A 1007 -28.61 31.22 -28.49
CA ASN A 1007 -27.58 31.37 -29.51
C ASN A 1007 -26.18 31.28 -28.88
N TYR A 1008 -25.40 30.27 -29.26
CA TYR A 1008 -23.94 30.24 -29.05
C TYR A 1008 -23.29 29.76 -30.35
N GLY A 1009 -22.62 30.68 -31.05
CA GLY A 1009 -22.02 30.41 -32.35
C GLY A 1009 -20.75 29.55 -32.26
N PRO A 1010 -20.46 28.70 -33.26
CA PRO A 1010 -19.21 27.96 -33.33
C PRO A 1010 -18.03 28.90 -33.63
N ALA A 1011 -16.93 28.75 -32.91
CA ALA A 1011 -15.67 29.39 -33.25
C ALA A 1011 -15.04 28.68 -34.46
N SER A 1012 -15.13 29.29 -35.64
CA SER A 1012 -14.58 28.75 -36.88
C SER A 1012 -13.05 28.91 -36.94
N PHE A 1013 -12.34 27.79 -37.10
CA PHE A 1013 -10.94 27.81 -37.53
C PHE A 1013 -10.89 28.10 -39.05
N PRO A 1014 -10.02 29.01 -39.52
CA PRO A 1014 -9.88 29.29 -40.95
C PRO A 1014 -9.12 28.17 -41.66
N GLN A 1015 -9.72 27.59 -42.71
CA GLN A 1015 -8.98 26.78 -43.67
C GLN A 1015 -8.22 27.68 -44.66
N PRO A 1016 -6.94 27.38 -44.97
CA PRO A 1016 -6.22 28.05 -46.05
C PRO A 1016 -6.61 27.44 -47.41
N THR A 1017 -7.42 28.16 -48.19
CA THR A 1017 -7.63 27.85 -49.61
C THR A 1017 -6.39 28.22 -50.43
N PHE A 1018 -5.89 27.28 -51.24
CA PHE A 1018 -4.80 27.52 -52.18
C PHE A 1018 -5.32 27.61 -53.62
N GLU A 1019 -5.50 28.83 -54.12
CA GLU A 1019 -5.57 29.10 -55.56
C GLU A 1019 -4.19 29.54 -56.06
N GLY A 1020 -3.79 29.06 -57.24
CA GLY A 1020 -2.38 29.03 -57.66
C GLY A 1020 -1.95 30.09 -58.68
N VAL A 1021 -0.63 30.31 -58.75
CA VAL A 1021 0.06 31.05 -59.82
C VAL A 1021 1.16 30.16 -60.43
N ARG A 1022 1.47 30.34 -61.71
CA ARG A 1022 2.22 29.38 -62.56
C ARG A 1022 3.75 29.61 -62.60
N GLY A 1023 4.49 28.51 -62.81
CA GLY A 1023 5.80 28.48 -63.51
C GLY A 1023 6.91 27.74 -62.74
N GLY A 1024 7.70 26.85 -63.34
CA GLY A 1024 7.61 26.24 -64.68
C GLY A 1024 8.85 25.40 -65.05
N THR A 1025 8.67 24.26 -65.75
CA THR A 1025 9.72 23.35 -66.32
C THR A 1025 10.72 22.70 -65.33
N ALA A 1026 11.32 21.53 -65.56
CA ALA A 1026 11.03 20.30 -66.33
C ALA A 1026 12.02 19.21 -65.81
N GLY A 1027 11.85 17.89 -65.94
CA GLY A 1027 10.80 17.07 -66.54
C GLY A 1027 11.22 15.57 -66.50
N VAL A 1028 10.64 14.74 -67.38
CA VAL A 1028 10.90 13.30 -67.60
C VAL A 1028 10.25 12.34 -66.57
N SER A 1029 9.62 11.29 -67.12
CA SER A 1029 8.90 10.20 -66.43
C SER A 1029 9.49 8.85 -66.89
N PRO A 1030 8.98 7.67 -66.44
CA PRO A 1030 7.71 7.15 -66.96
C PRO A 1030 6.80 6.51 -65.91
N SER A 1031 5.53 6.33 -66.28
CA SER A 1031 4.53 5.55 -65.54
C SER A 1031 4.41 4.12 -66.08
N LEU A 1032 3.96 3.20 -65.23
CA LEU A 1032 3.31 1.94 -65.64
C LEU A 1032 2.12 1.67 -64.70
N THR A 1033 1.03 1.15 -65.26
CA THR A 1033 -0.27 1.00 -64.58
C THR A 1033 -0.78 -0.43 -64.68
N MET A 1034 -1.20 -1.00 -63.55
CA MET A 1034 -2.18 -2.10 -63.37
C MET A 1034 -2.57 -2.09 -61.88
N SER A 1035 -3.78 -2.38 -61.40
CA SER A 1035 -5.18 -2.42 -61.87
C SER A 1035 -5.95 -3.19 -60.78
N ASN A 1036 -7.06 -2.64 -60.28
CA ASN A 1036 -8.10 -3.28 -59.45
C ASN A 1036 -7.72 -4.34 -58.39
N MET A 1037 -7.82 -3.97 -57.10
CA MET A 1037 -8.45 -4.79 -56.04
C MET A 1037 -8.96 -3.87 -54.92
N GLN A 1038 -10.25 -3.94 -54.57
CA GLN A 1038 -10.85 -3.26 -53.39
C GLN A 1038 -10.84 -4.20 -52.17
N PRO A 1039 -10.40 -3.74 -50.98
CA PRO A 1039 -10.46 -4.52 -49.75
C PRO A 1039 -11.55 -4.04 -48.76
N GLU A 1040 -12.80 -3.86 -49.22
CA GLU A 1040 -13.92 -3.47 -48.33
C GLU A 1040 -14.68 -4.67 -47.75
N ALA A 1041 -14.61 -5.85 -48.39
CA ALA A 1041 -15.38 -7.05 -48.05
C ALA A 1041 -15.05 -7.76 -46.70
N TRP A 1042 -14.11 -7.23 -45.90
CA TRP A 1042 -13.65 -7.84 -44.65
C TRP A 1042 -14.25 -7.24 -43.37
N MET A 1043 -15.00 -6.13 -43.46
CA MET A 1043 -15.52 -5.41 -42.28
C MET A 1043 -17.04 -5.54 -42.08
N GLU A 1044 -17.81 -5.87 -43.13
CA GLU A 1044 -19.28 -6.05 -43.04
C GLU A 1044 -19.69 -7.45 -42.55
N ASN A 1045 -18.94 -8.50 -42.96
CA ASN A 1045 -19.17 -9.92 -42.61
C ASN A 1045 -18.97 -10.26 -41.11
N LEU A 1046 -18.76 -9.26 -40.25
CA LEU A 1046 -18.65 -9.40 -38.79
C LEU A 1046 -19.77 -8.66 -38.02
N MET A 1047 -20.70 -8.01 -38.73
CA MET A 1047 -21.79 -7.21 -38.14
C MET A 1047 -23.20 -7.60 -38.62
N GLN A 1048 -23.32 -8.55 -39.55
CA GLN A 1048 -24.61 -8.97 -40.13
C GLN A 1048 -24.75 -10.49 -40.23
N ASP A 1049 -24.77 -11.20 -39.09
CA ASP A 1049 -25.62 -12.40 -38.98
C ASP A 1049 -25.95 -12.81 -37.53
N GLY A 1050 -27.07 -13.53 -37.37
CA GLY A 1050 -27.36 -14.44 -36.24
C GLY A 1050 -27.08 -14.04 -34.78
N SER A 1051 -28.00 -13.30 -34.15
CA SER A 1051 -28.33 -13.31 -32.69
C SER A 1051 -27.34 -13.98 -31.69
N PRO A 1052 -26.63 -13.19 -30.84
CA PRO A 1052 -25.87 -13.72 -29.70
C PRO A 1052 -26.73 -14.00 -28.43
N GLY A 1053 -28.06 -14.04 -28.56
CA GLY A 1053 -28.88 -14.78 -27.60
C GLY A 1053 -28.36 -16.23 -27.52
N THR A 1054 -28.12 -16.71 -26.30
CA THR A 1054 -27.60 -18.07 -26.01
C THR A 1054 -26.09 -18.32 -26.24
N TYR A 1055 -25.25 -17.29 -26.49
CA TYR A 1055 -23.77 -17.47 -26.51
C TYR A 1055 -22.96 -16.59 -25.55
N MET A 1056 -23.60 -15.73 -24.75
CA MET A 1056 -22.97 -14.98 -23.64
C MET A 1056 -23.48 -15.38 -22.24
N SER A 1057 -24.26 -16.46 -22.13
CA SER A 1057 -24.86 -16.95 -20.88
C SER A 1057 -24.08 -18.07 -20.19
N SER A 1058 -22.90 -18.44 -20.67
CA SER A 1058 -22.08 -19.57 -20.17
C SER A 1058 -20.66 -19.20 -19.72
N LEU A 1059 -20.21 -17.96 -19.94
CA LEU A 1059 -18.85 -17.50 -19.59
C LEU A 1059 -18.81 -16.59 -18.34
N THR A 1060 -19.77 -16.76 -17.43
CA THR A 1060 -19.71 -16.21 -16.06
C THR A 1060 -18.93 -17.11 -15.09
N SER A 1061 -18.44 -18.26 -15.54
CA SER A 1061 -17.45 -19.07 -14.82
C SER A 1061 -16.06 -18.45 -14.95
N TRP A 1062 -15.60 -17.75 -13.93
CA TRP A 1062 -14.24 -17.20 -13.85
C TRP A 1062 -13.21 -18.29 -13.47
N GLY A 1063 -13.01 -19.25 -14.38
CA GLY A 1063 -12.06 -20.37 -14.21
C GLY A 1063 -11.08 -20.60 -15.36
N GLU A 1064 -11.30 -20.01 -16.55
CA GLU A 1064 -10.57 -20.38 -17.77
C GLU A 1064 -9.91 -19.18 -18.51
N PHE A 1065 -9.41 -18.19 -17.77
CA PHE A 1065 -8.66 -17.06 -18.37
C PHE A 1065 -7.19 -16.92 -17.94
N ASP A 1066 -6.71 -17.68 -16.94
CA ASP A 1066 -5.29 -17.64 -16.53
C ASP A 1066 -4.34 -18.29 -17.54
N SER A 1067 -4.85 -19.17 -18.41
CA SER A 1067 -4.05 -19.95 -19.37
C SER A 1067 -3.41 -19.14 -20.51
N LEU A 1068 -3.65 -17.82 -20.61
CA LEU A 1068 -3.00 -16.93 -21.57
C LEU A 1068 -2.06 -15.90 -20.93
N ALA A 1069 -2.04 -15.78 -19.59
CA ALA A 1069 -1.08 -14.96 -18.87
C ALA A 1069 0.19 -15.74 -18.46
N LEU A 1070 0.09 -17.08 -18.35
CA LEU A 1070 1.14 -17.95 -17.84
C LEU A 1070 2.22 -18.36 -18.87
N THR A 1071 2.02 -18.09 -20.17
CA THR A 1071 3.06 -18.29 -21.19
C THR A 1071 3.68 -16.96 -21.63
N GLY A 1072 4.89 -16.67 -21.16
CA GLY A 1072 5.67 -15.48 -21.53
C GLY A 1072 6.23 -15.50 -22.97
N LEU A 1073 5.40 -15.84 -23.95
CA LEU A 1073 5.77 -16.07 -25.36
C LEU A 1073 4.95 -15.23 -26.36
N GLY A 1074 3.92 -14.51 -25.90
CA GLY A 1074 2.98 -13.79 -26.76
C GLY A 1074 3.59 -12.74 -27.70
N GLU A 1075 4.73 -12.14 -27.33
CA GLU A 1075 5.45 -11.16 -28.18
C GLU A 1075 6.72 -11.73 -28.85
N LEU A 1076 7.14 -12.97 -28.52
CA LEU A 1076 8.30 -13.64 -29.15
C LEU A 1076 7.91 -14.53 -30.34
N GLY A 1077 6.66 -14.99 -30.42
CA GLY A 1077 6.18 -15.91 -31.46
C GLY A 1077 6.32 -15.39 -32.91
N TYR A 1078 6.55 -14.09 -33.12
CA TYR A 1078 6.74 -13.50 -34.45
C TYR A 1078 8.20 -13.48 -34.95
N LEU A 1079 9.19 -13.86 -34.14
CA LEU A 1079 10.59 -13.94 -34.58
C LEU A 1079 10.93 -15.23 -35.37
N PHE A 1080 10.03 -16.21 -35.38
CA PHE A 1080 10.22 -17.50 -36.07
C PHE A 1080 9.06 -17.84 -37.00
N THR A 1081 8.76 -16.96 -37.95
CA THR A 1081 7.93 -17.31 -39.12
C THR A 1081 8.72 -18.26 -40.03
N SER A 1082 8.32 -19.52 -40.06
CA SER A 1082 8.96 -20.60 -40.82
C SER A 1082 8.75 -20.48 -42.33
N ASN A 1083 9.51 -19.60 -42.98
CA ASN A 1083 9.61 -19.51 -44.44
C ASN A 1083 11.00 -18.99 -44.88
N ASN A 1084 11.99 -19.89 -44.91
CA ASN A 1084 13.15 -19.90 -45.83
C ASN A 1084 14.14 -21.03 -45.45
N LEU A 1085 13.79 -22.27 -45.80
CA LEU A 1085 14.72 -23.41 -45.78
C LEU A 1085 14.60 -24.23 -47.08
N GLN A 1086 15.21 -23.70 -48.14
CA GLN A 1086 15.59 -24.43 -49.35
C GLN A 1086 16.97 -23.96 -49.81
N THR A 1087 17.80 -24.89 -50.30
CA THR A 1087 19.26 -24.76 -50.50
C THR A 1087 20.02 -24.51 -49.17
N PHE A 1088 21.08 -25.24 -48.83
CA PHE A 1088 22.08 -25.90 -49.67
C PHE A 1088 22.20 -27.42 -49.44
N GLU A 1089 22.54 -28.14 -50.51
CA GLU A 1089 23.29 -29.40 -50.46
C GLU A 1089 24.79 -29.08 -50.54
N GLY A 1090 25.65 -29.86 -49.87
CA GLY A 1090 27.10 -29.65 -49.83
C GLY A 1090 27.77 -30.30 -48.64
#